data_AF-A0A0A2VAN3-F1
#
_entry.id   AF-A0A0A2VAN3-F1
#
_cell.length_a   1.000
_cell.length_b   1.000
_cell.length_c   1.000
_cell.angle_alpha   90.00
_cell.angle_beta   90.00
_cell.angle_gamma   90.00
#
_symmetry.space_group_name_H-M   'P 1'
#
loop_
_entity.id
_entity.type
_entity.pdbx_description
1 polymer ?
#
loop_
_entity_poly.entity_id
_entity_poly.type
_entity_poly.pdbx_seq_one_letter_code
_entity_poly.pdbx_strand_id
1 'polypeptide(L)'
;MSTITNKPGVFKDTDKPDMLKGKHPARGKQVASQPDDSGNVEPATTKITPVYFWYLNNAKDDVPRYTQSISRARDPVSTEAVVNIFDGRVKVPDEHFNNRSGKYRAIVKLFILYEQQQLLLKDNEAAWPIATGWLVAKDLVVTAGHCAFDHSHGLGRAVKVRAYIGYQGYQNLGNAEGRWGTAIATNPEWCEQLGAEPRDISFIKLQSPFVEVDNCFHWTQTPFAQNSADLGVVGYPGDIMDDGERGARMYEMFARTDYRLEDADDHMLQYKIDTYGGNSGSPVFNNRWSLVAIGVHVLGGQSYNSASVFDGRWGNRFWALQLVANDLSTQDKVPGTASQPDKDHRNWLYLINKETTETKADLADQVLSNSKRQAAKVVAPVSTHMMNATLSELSFGSEVGPEISILAAAAIATAGRLAADCRTGSQAESLAMTRPYDGIISRAVLAEAALQVYYASDGDTQKEAELFMAPVVAGLAPFVLKVAPRLLKGMLEPSLRVLVSRIGGMTAPSTTEAGDNRRSRGQKAEQETGFGRTLEGKEQEFFDELVKAVGADTEVNLNSFLPTLTTIGDFIGSAFKKAGPVLADVAKIGLPLLLGTETGGLNAPPPAPAPPTYLDPLVHRAMMAEACLQACIERRTELELTESFFKKLLTTVRKVGPKLVNVAPYAAKLVGPIVADILREVKEKKEAEEKKQEFLDFSWG
;
A
#
# COMPACT_ATOMS: atom_id res chain seq x y z
N MET A 1 49.01 4.16 -46.83
CA MET A 1 48.98 5.52 -46.25
C MET A 1 47.68 6.19 -46.66
N SER A 2 46.94 6.66 -45.67
CA SER A 2 46.01 7.79 -45.66
C SER A 2 44.94 7.98 -46.75
N THR A 3 43.69 7.92 -46.25
CA THR A 3 42.58 8.88 -46.45
C THR A 3 41.97 9.10 -47.84
N ILE A 4 40.71 8.69 -47.93
CA ILE A 4 39.71 9.16 -48.89
C ILE A 4 38.84 10.21 -48.19
N THR A 5 38.83 11.42 -48.74
CA THR A 5 37.78 12.43 -48.57
C THR A 5 36.96 12.47 -49.85
N ASN A 6 35.62 12.46 -49.76
CA ASN A 6 34.79 13.48 -50.42
C ASN A 6 33.30 13.34 -50.12
N LYS A 7 32.69 14.51 -49.92
CA LYS A 7 31.25 14.79 -49.78
C LYS A 7 30.45 14.34 -51.01
N PRO A 8 29.11 14.27 -50.89
CA PRO A 8 28.25 14.75 -51.96
C PRO A 8 27.17 15.72 -51.48
N GLY A 9 26.79 16.62 -52.39
CA GLY A 9 25.68 17.55 -52.27
C GLY A 9 24.38 17.00 -52.87
N VAL A 10 23.27 17.39 -52.22
CA VAL A 10 21.98 17.89 -52.74
C VAL A 10 21.51 17.43 -54.13
N PHE A 11 20.38 16.70 -54.22
CA PHE A 11 19.08 17.24 -54.68
C PHE A 11 17.95 16.18 -54.78
N LYS A 12 16.78 16.60 -54.25
CA LYS A 12 15.38 16.42 -54.71
C LYS A 12 14.57 15.14 -54.41
N ASP A 13 13.52 15.40 -53.63
CA ASP A 13 12.22 14.73 -53.52
C ASP A 13 11.57 14.39 -54.87
N THR A 14 10.78 13.32 -54.91
CA THR A 14 9.30 13.37 -55.07
C THR A 14 8.68 11.97 -55.08
N ASP A 15 7.57 11.85 -54.34
CA ASP A 15 6.34 11.09 -54.62
C ASP A 15 6.28 9.54 -54.50
N LYS A 16 5.51 9.11 -53.47
CA LYS A 16 4.66 7.90 -53.41
C LYS A 16 3.40 8.10 -54.31
N PRO A 17 2.48 7.12 -54.59
CA PRO A 17 2.23 5.85 -53.87
C PRO A 17 1.80 4.62 -54.72
N ASP A 18 1.60 3.51 -53.98
CA ASP A 18 0.53 2.52 -54.11
C ASP A 18 0.51 1.38 -55.17
N MET A 19 0.64 0.17 -54.59
CA MET A 19 -0.29 -0.97 -54.65
C MET A 19 -0.06 -2.16 -55.63
N LEU A 20 -0.03 -3.33 -54.97
CA LEU A 20 -0.64 -4.63 -55.33
C LEU A 20 0.14 -5.63 -56.20
N LYS A 21 0.78 -6.61 -55.55
CA LYS A 21 0.39 -8.06 -55.51
C LYS A 21 1.60 -8.99 -55.30
N GLY A 22 1.45 -9.99 -54.41
CA GLY A 22 2.30 -11.19 -54.43
C GLY A 22 2.34 -11.97 -53.13
N LYS A 23 1.75 -13.17 -53.12
CA LYS A 23 1.65 -14.13 -52.00
C LYS A 23 3.00 -14.72 -51.56
N HIS A 24 3.11 -15.01 -50.25
CA HIS A 24 3.94 -15.94 -49.44
C HIS A 24 4.88 -16.98 -50.12
N PRO A 25 5.79 -17.66 -49.36
CA PRO A 25 6.48 -17.35 -48.11
C PRO A 25 8.01 -17.66 -48.18
N ALA A 26 8.85 -16.99 -47.38
CA ALA A 26 10.24 -17.44 -47.18
C ALA A 26 10.65 -17.37 -45.71
N ARG A 27 11.03 -18.55 -45.23
CA ARG A 27 11.46 -18.92 -43.88
C ARG A 27 12.82 -18.28 -43.58
N GLY A 28 12.85 -17.19 -42.83
CA GLY A 28 14.07 -16.55 -42.31
C GLY A 28 14.20 -16.78 -40.81
N LYS A 29 15.29 -17.45 -40.40
CA LYS A 29 15.68 -17.69 -39.01
C LYS A 29 15.69 -16.37 -38.22
N GLN A 30 14.83 -16.24 -37.21
CA GLN A 30 15.03 -15.23 -36.17
C GLN A 30 16.21 -15.66 -35.30
N VAL A 31 17.32 -14.95 -35.46
CA VAL A 31 18.42 -14.93 -34.50
C VAL A 31 17.88 -14.23 -33.25
N ALA A 32 17.91 -14.94 -32.12
CA ALA A 32 17.56 -14.38 -30.83
C ALA A 32 18.45 -13.17 -30.54
N SER A 33 17.83 -11.99 -30.47
CA SER A 33 18.47 -10.80 -29.91
C SER A 33 18.77 -11.06 -28.43
N GLN A 34 20.03 -10.94 -28.06
CA GLN A 34 20.45 -10.95 -26.66
C GLN A 34 19.73 -9.83 -25.89
N PRO A 35 19.31 -10.05 -24.64
CA PRO A 35 18.76 -9.00 -23.81
C PRO A 35 19.88 -8.00 -23.46
N ASP A 36 19.59 -6.73 -23.72
CA ASP A 36 20.46 -5.59 -23.49
C ASP A 36 20.71 -5.42 -21.98
N ASP A 37 21.99 -5.51 -21.58
CA ASP A 37 22.48 -5.45 -20.20
C ASP A 37 22.71 -3.99 -19.75
N SER A 38 21.72 -3.13 -19.98
CA SER A 38 21.74 -1.74 -19.51
C SER A 38 20.58 -1.51 -18.55
N GLY A 39 20.91 -1.10 -17.33
CA GLY A 39 20.00 -0.86 -16.21
C GLY A 39 19.03 0.30 -16.43
N ASN A 40 18.16 0.22 -17.44
CA ASN A 40 17.04 1.12 -17.58
C ASN A 40 15.96 0.76 -16.55
N VAL A 41 15.96 1.52 -15.46
CA VAL A 41 14.74 1.93 -14.78
C VAL A 41 13.81 2.48 -15.86
N GLU A 42 12.54 2.04 -15.92
CA GLU A 42 11.59 2.65 -16.85
C GLU A 42 11.64 4.18 -16.67
N PRO A 43 11.69 4.97 -17.76
CA PRO A 43 11.88 6.40 -17.65
C PRO A 43 10.75 7.00 -16.80
N ALA A 44 11.15 7.76 -15.76
CA ALA A 44 10.24 8.55 -14.97
C ALA A 44 9.36 9.38 -15.92
N THR A 45 8.04 9.30 -15.78
CA THR A 45 7.18 10.17 -16.56
C THR A 45 7.16 11.52 -15.90
N THR A 46 7.73 12.51 -16.59
CA THR A 46 7.41 13.91 -16.32
C THR A 46 5.92 14.11 -16.55
N LYS A 47 5.18 14.47 -15.49
CA LYS A 47 3.79 14.90 -15.60
C LYS A 47 3.73 16.40 -15.37
N ILE A 48 2.96 17.08 -16.21
CA ILE A 48 2.67 18.50 -16.06
C ILE A 48 1.34 18.61 -15.32
N THR A 49 1.37 19.16 -14.10
CA THR A 49 0.17 19.39 -13.29
C THR A 49 -0.18 20.87 -13.30
N PRO A 50 -1.36 21.27 -13.79
CA PRO A 50 -1.84 22.65 -13.68
C PRO A 50 -2.31 22.93 -12.25
N VAL A 51 -1.86 24.05 -11.68
CA VAL A 51 -2.21 24.48 -10.31
C VAL A 51 -2.71 25.92 -10.35
N TYR A 52 -3.91 26.13 -9.82
CA TYR A 52 -4.46 27.47 -9.62
C TYR A 52 -4.00 28.05 -8.30
N PHE A 53 -3.68 29.33 -8.30
CA PHE A 53 -3.34 30.04 -7.08
C PHE A 53 -3.76 31.51 -7.13
N TRP A 54 -3.94 32.10 -5.95
CA TRP A 54 -4.16 33.54 -5.78
C TRP A 54 -3.67 34.00 -4.41
N TYR A 55 -3.52 35.31 -4.26
CA TYR A 55 -3.13 35.94 -3.00
C TYR A 55 -4.36 36.38 -2.20
N LEU A 56 -4.26 36.22 -0.89
CA LEU A 56 -5.25 36.66 0.08
C LEU A 56 -5.00 38.14 0.44
N ASN A 57 -6.03 38.80 0.95
CA ASN A 57 -5.91 40.17 1.44
C ASN A 57 -5.16 40.19 2.78
N ASN A 58 -4.00 40.86 2.80
CA ASN A 58 -3.11 40.94 3.96
C ASN A 58 -3.54 41.99 5.01
N ALA A 59 -4.67 42.67 4.84
CA ALA A 59 -5.20 43.59 5.85
C ALA A 59 -5.57 42.82 7.14
N LYS A 60 -4.86 43.13 8.23
CA LYS A 60 -5.10 42.58 9.57
C LYS A 60 -6.38 43.18 10.13
N ASP A 61 -7.45 42.40 10.11
CA ASP A 61 -8.72 42.76 10.76
C ASP A 61 -8.84 42.01 12.09
N ASP A 62 -9.72 42.50 12.97
CA ASP A 62 -10.12 41.73 14.15
C ASP A 62 -10.83 40.45 13.72
N VAL A 63 -10.50 39.34 14.38
CA VAL A 63 -11.15 38.05 14.13
C VAL A 63 -12.57 38.13 14.69
N PRO A 64 -13.58 37.66 13.93
CA PRO A 64 -14.95 37.77 14.42
C PRO A 64 -15.21 36.90 15.65
N ARG A 65 -16.09 37.40 16.52
CA ARG A 65 -16.51 36.72 17.75
C ARG A 65 -17.44 35.53 17.52
N TYR A 66 -18.04 35.42 16.34
CA TYR A 66 -19.08 34.44 16.05
C TYR A 66 -18.62 33.48 14.94
N THR A 67 -18.83 32.19 15.14
CA THR A 67 -18.56 31.13 14.17
C THR A 67 -19.85 30.73 13.47
N GLN A 68 -19.81 30.52 12.15
CA GLN A 68 -20.88 29.82 11.42
C GLN A 68 -20.33 28.51 10.87
N SER A 69 -21.11 27.44 10.99
CA SER A 69 -20.92 26.25 10.17
C SER A 69 -21.62 26.52 8.84
N ILE A 70 -20.90 26.42 7.73
CA ILE A 70 -21.53 26.45 6.41
C ILE A 70 -22.09 25.04 6.16
N SER A 71 -23.39 24.86 6.25
CA SER A 71 -24.09 23.65 5.77
C SER A 71 -24.63 23.88 4.36
N ARG A 72 -24.33 22.95 3.43
CA ARG A 72 -24.76 22.95 2.01
C ARG A 72 -26.22 23.39 1.85
N ALA A 73 -26.46 24.50 1.15
CA ALA A 73 -27.80 25.07 0.99
C ALA A 73 -28.63 24.51 -0.19
N ARG A 74 -28.26 23.38 -0.81
CA ARG A 74 -29.04 22.91 -1.97
C ARG A 74 -29.19 21.41 -2.22
N ASP A 75 -28.90 20.56 -1.24
CA ASP A 75 -29.40 19.18 -1.28
C ASP A 75 -29.54 18.62 0.14
N PRO A 76 -30.71 18.10 0.57
CA PRO A 76 -30.88 17.47 1.88
C PRO A 76 -30.15 16.12 2.03
N VAL A 77 -29.28 15.75 1.08
CA VAL A 77 -28.68 14.41 0.96
C VAL A 77 -27.16 14.39 1.17
N SER A 78 -26.44 15.51 1.09
CA SER A 78 -24.96 15.53 1.10
C SER A 78 -24.37 16.70 1.92
N THR A 79 -24.59 16.66 3.22
CA THR A 79 -23.83 17.44 4.22
C THR A 79 -22.91 16.50 4.99
N GLU A 80 -21.72 16.96 5.41
CA GLU A 80 -20.91 16.27 6.44
C GLU A 80 -21.83 15.86 7.59
N ALA A 81 -21.91 14.55 7.83
CA ALA A 81 -22.94 13.98 8.68
C ALA A 81 -22.36 13.00 9.69
N VAL A 82 -23.02 12.94 10.84
CA VAL A 82 -22.97 11.79 11.73
C VAL A 82 -23.68 10.66 10.98
N VAL A 83 -22.90 9.70 10.48
CA VAL A 83 -23.36 8.62 9.59
C VAL A 83 -23.72 7.37 10.37
N ASN A 84 -23.31 7.29 11.63
CA ASN A 84 -23.66 6.22 12.54
C ASN A 84 -24.92 6.55 13.35
N ILE A 85 -25.58 5.50 13.85
CA ILE A 85 -26.76 5.62 14.72
C ILE A 85 -26.41 6.36 16.03
N PHE A 86 -25.16 6.21 16.48
CA PHE A 86 -24.60 6.90 17.63
C PHE A 86 -23.36 7.66 17.18
N ASP A 87 -23.23 8.91 17.62
CA ASP A 87 -22.06 9.72 17.39
C ASP A 87 -20.83 9.13 18.10
N GLY A 88 -19.88 8.62 17.32
CA GLY A 88 -18.66 8.00 17.81
C GLY A 88 -17.51 8.96 18.06
N ARG A 89 -17.71 10.28 17.88
CA ARG A 89 -16.66 11.28 18.07
C ARG A 89 -16.32 11.45 19.54
N VAL A 90 -15.02 11.48 19.84
CA VAL A 90 -14.49 11.69 21.18
C VAL A 90 -13.72 13.01 21.22
N LYS A 91 -13.93 13.79 22.28
CA LYS A 91 -13.19 15.03 22.51
C LYS A 91 -11.71 14.69 22.65
N VAL A 92 -10.87 15.39 21.89
CA VAL A 92 -9.42 15.24 22.00
C VAL A 92 -8.95 15.86 23.33
N PRO A 93 -8.16 15.13 24.14
CA PRO A 93 -7.53 15.68 25.33
C PRO A 93 -6.62 16.88 25.04
N ASP A 94 -6.67 17.90 25.90
CA ASP A 94 -6.00 19.19 25.71
C ASP A 94 -4.48 19.05 25.53
N GLU A 95 -3.84 18.10 26.22
CA GLU A 95 -2.41 17.81 26.12
C GLU A 95 -1.97 17.39 24.71
N HIS A 96 -2.87 16.83 23.89
CA HIS A 96 -2.53 16.35 22.57
C HIS A 96 -2.43 17.45 21.52
N PHE A 97 -3.01 18.64 21.77
CA PHE A 97 -2.97 19.75 20.81
C PHE A 97 -2.51 21.10 21.42
N ASN A 98 -2.39 21.20 22.74
CA ASN A 98 -1.77 22.37 23.39
C ASN A 98 -0.25 22.25 23.54
N ASN A 99 0.26 21.04 23.79
CA ASN A 99 1.69 20.82 23.95
C ASN A 99 2.40 20.92 22.59
N ARG A 100 3.59 21.52 22.55
CA ARG A 100 4.40 21.65 21.30
C ARG A 100 4.68 20.30 20.63
N SER A 101 4.84 19.26 21.44
CA SER A 101 5.09 17.87 21.04
C SER A 101 3.81 17.01 20.99
N GLY A 102 2.64 17.62 21.22
CA GLY A 102 1.36 16.93 21.18
C GLY A 102 1.07 16.34 19.80
N LYS A 103 0.55 15.10 19.77
CA LYS A 103 0.29 14.35 18.53
C LYS A 103 -0.63 15.04 17.52
N TYR A 104 -1.45 15.99 17.97
CA TYR A 104 -2.39 16.77 17.16
C TYR A 104 -2.10 18.27 17.16
N ARG A 105 -0.93 18.71 17.66
CA ARG A 105 -0.54 20.12 17.69
C ARG A 105 -0.52 20.78 16.31
N ALA A 106 -0.24 20.00 15.27
CA ALA A 106 -0.20 20.45 13.89
C ALA A 106 -1.58 20.47 13.19
N ILE A 107 -2.68 20.14 13.88
CA ILE A 107 -4.05 20.32 13.38
C ILE A 107 -4.49 21.76 13.68
N VAL A 108 -5.13 22.38 12.70
CA VAL A 108 -5.38 23.82 12.64
C VAL A 108 -6.88 24.08 12.52
N LYS A 109 -7.43 24.97 13.35
CA LYS A 109 -8.75 25.54 13.12
C LYS A 109 -8.63 26.71 12.14
N LEU A 110 -9.45 26.71 11.10
CA LEU A 110 -9.50 27.75 10.09
C LEU A 110 -10.75 28.60 10.25
N PHE A 111 -10.59 29.90 10.07
CA PHE A 111 -11.68 30.86 9.87
C PHE A 111 -11.50 31.48 8.50
N ILE A 112 -12.54 31.42 7.67
CA ILE A 112 -12.45 31.76 6.25
C ILE A 112 -13.48 32.84 5.93
N LEU A 113 -13.06 33.91 5.27
CA LEU A 113 -13.95 34.91 4.69
C LEU A 113 -13.92 34.79 3.18
N TYR A 114 -15.09 34.70 2.57
CA TYR A 114 -15.26 34.63 1.11
C TYR A 114 -15.62 35.99 0.51
N GLU A 115 -15.32 36.16 -0.77
CA GLU A 115 -15.50 37.41 -1.52
C GLU A 115 -16.95 37.92 -1.47
N GLN A 116 -17.93 37.07 -1.79
CA GLN A 116 -19.33 37.48 -1.77
C GLN A 116 -19.84 37.69 -0.34
N GLN A 117 -19.28 36.97 0.65
CA GLN A 117 -19.61 37.19 2.05
C GLN A 117 -19.14 38.56 2.52
N GLN A 118 -17.94 38.99 2.11
CA GLN A 118 -17.38 40.30 2.44
C GLN A 118 -18.27 41.45 1.95
N LEU A 119 -18.89 41.31 0.78
CA LEU A 119 -19.80 42.32 0.21
C LEU A 119 -21.11 42.48 0.99
N LEU A 120 -21.48 41.49 1.80
CA LEU A 120 -22.71 41.48 2.58
C LEU A 120 -22.53 42.01 4.01
N LEU A 121 -21.29 42.37 4.41
CA LEU A 121 -20.99 42.81 5.76
C LEU A 121 -21.35 44.29 5.94
N LYS A 122 -22.21 44.59 6.93
CA LYS A 122 -22.62 45.96 7.25
C LYS A 122 -21.80 46.60 8.37
N ASP A 123 -21.26 45.82 9.33
CA ASP A 123 -20.61 46.36 10.55
C ASP A 123 -19.38 45.57 11.03
N ASN A 124 -18.64 44.87 10.16
CA ASN A 124 -17.50 43.98 10.52
C ASN A 124 -17.82 42.82 11.50
N GLU A 125 -19.06 42.66 11.97
CA GLU A 125 -19.50 41.55 12.83
C GLU A 125 -19.92 40.29 12.03
N ALA A 126 -19.09 39.89 11.06
CA ALA A 126 -19.37 38.72 10.23
C ALA A 126 -19.09 37.42 10.96
N ALA A 127 -20.03 36.48 11.04
CA ALA A 127 -19.66 35.14 11.46
C ALA A 127 -18.86 34.44 10.34
N TRP A 128 -17.58 34.15 10.59
CA TRP A 128 -16.75 33.48 9.59
C TRP A 128 -17.00 31.97 9.62
N PRO A 129 -17.14 31.35 8.44
CA PRO A 129 -17.07 29.91 8.23
C PRO A 129 -15.85 29.30 8.92
N ILE A 130 -16.09 28.18 9.62
CA ILE A 130 -15.00 27.38 10.19
C ILE A 130 -14.72 26.16 9.34
N ALA A 131 -13.45 25.76 9.34
CA ALA A 131 -12.98 24.52 8.74
C ALA A 131 -11.78 23.99 9.54
N THR A 132 -11.29 22.84 9.14
CA THR A 132 -10.08 22.22 9.66
C THR A 132 -8.99 22.23 8.61
N GLY A 133 -7.76 22.40 9.03
CA GLY A 133 -6.59 22.13 8.21
C GLY A 133 -5.51 21.47 9.05
N TRP A 134 -4.38 21.17 8.42
CA TRP A 134 -3.25 20.54 9.10
C TRP A 134 -1.93 20.93 8.44
N LEU A 135 -0.86 20.96 9.23
CA LEU A 135 0.45 21.44 8.78
C LEU A 135 1.28 20.33 8.16
N VAL A 136 1.70 20.53 6.90
CA VAL A 136 2.77 19.76 6.22
C VAL A 136 4.12 20.47 6.33
N ALA A 137 4.10 21.78 6.58
CA ALA A 137 5.24 22.57 7.02
C ALA A 137 4.73 23.62 8.02
N LYS A 138 5.62 24.22 8.81
CA LYS A 138 5.21 25.15 9.87
C LYS A 138 4.45 26.39 9.36
N ASP A 139 4.53 26.70 8.07
CA ASP A 139 3.82 27.79 7.40
C ASP A 139 2.92 27.33 6.24
N LEU A 140 2.64 26.03 6.12
CA LEU A 140 1.87 25.47 5.01
C LEU A 140 0.77 24.54 5.52
N VAL A 141 -0.48 24.98 5.32
CA VAL A 141 -1.69 24.27 5.74
C VAL A 141 -2.29 23.55 4.55
N VAL A 142 -2.73 22.31 4.76
CA VAL A 142 -3.57 21.53 3.85
C VAL A 142 -5.00 21.60 4.34
N THR A 143 -5.96 21.75 3.44
CA THR A 143 -7.40 21.76 3.74
C THR A 143 -8.21 21.38 2.50
N ALA A 144 -9.55 21.45 2.57
CA ALA A 144 -10.43 21.17 1.45
C ALA A 144 -10.35 22.28 0.38
N GLY A 145 -10.62 21.94 -0.87
CA GLY A 145 -10.75 22.89 -1.98
C GLY A 145 -11.88 23.89 -1.76
N HIS A 146 -13.01 23.48 -1.18
CA HIS A 146 -14.14 24.34 -0.92
C HIS A 146 -13.86 25.36 0.18
N CYS A 147 -12.85 25.12 1.03
CA CYS A 147 -12.31 26.10 1.96
C CYS A 147 -11.53 27.23 1.24
N ALA A 148 -11.06 26.96 0.03
CA ALA A 148 -10.43 27.94 -0.85
C ALA A 148 -11.43 28.61 -1.79
N PHE A 149 -12.32 27.85 -2.41
CA PHE A 149 -13.33 28.38 -3.33
C PHE A 149 -14.67 27.68 -3.11
N ASP A 150 -15.67 28.42 -2.64
CA ASP A 150 -17.01 27.89 -2.40
C ASP A 150 -17.88 27.99 -3.66
N HIS A 151 -18.24 26.82 -4.18
CA HIS A 151 -19.28 26.65 -5.21
C HIS A 151 -20.66 26.42 -4.59
N SER A 152 -20.71 25.75 -3.43
CA SER A 152 -21.94 25.21 -2.86
C SER A 152 -22.95 26.28 -2.43
N HIS A 153 -22.45 27.46 -2.03
CA HIS A 153 -23.27 28.59 -1.56
C HIS A 153 -23.12 29.81 -2.46
N GLY A 154 -22.33 29.69 -3.53
CA GLY A 154 -22.01 30.80 -4.43
C GLY A 154 -21.21 31.91 -3.75
N LEU A 155 -20.43 31.59 -2.70
CA LEU A 155 -19.65 32.60 -1.99
C LEU A 155 -18.36 33.00 -2.71
N GLY A 156 -17.91 32.17 -3.66
CA GLY A 156 -16.74 32.42 -4.50
C GLY A 156 -15.43 32.12 -3.77
N ARG A 157 -14.36 32.85 -4.12
CA ARG A 157 -13.03 32.62 -3.55
C ARG A 157 -12.91 33.10 -2.11
N ALA A 158 -12.05 32.44 -1.34
CA ALA A 158 -11.57 32.93 -0.06
C ALA A 158 -10.69 34.17 -0.28
N VAL A 159 -10.98 35.22 0.49
CA VAL A 159 -10.26 36.51 0.48
C VAL A 159 -9.46 36.74 1.75
N LYS A 160 -9.86 36.13 2.88
CA LYS A 160 -9.08 36.12 4.12
C LYS A 160 -9.18 34.76 4.79
N VAL A 161 -8.06 34.30 5.35
CA VAL A 161 -8.01 33.07 6.15
C VAL A 161 -7.18 33.31 7.39
N ARG A 162 -7.73 32.95 8.55
CA ARG A 162 -7.02 32.93 9.83
C ARG A 162 -6.90 31.48 10.32
N ALA A 163 -5.68 31.05 10.57
CA ALA A 163 -5.32 29.73 11.04
C ALA A 163 -4.92 29.77 12.51
N TYR A 164 -5.43 28.86 13.33
CA TYR A 164 -5.07 28.70 14.74
C TYR A 164 -4.63 27.29 15.07
N ILE A 165 -3.50 27.14 15.76
CA ILE A 165 -3.13 25.91 16.48
C ILE A 165 -3.44 26.08 17.97
N GLY A 166 -3.74 24.98 18.66
CA GLY A 166 -4.08 25.06 20.08
C GLY A 166 -5.43 25.74 20.34
N TYR A 167 -6.35 25.75 19.37
CA TYR A 167 -7.61 26.48 19.51
C TYR A 167 -8.52 25.78 20.52
N GLN A 168 -9.01 26.56 21.50
CA GLN A 168 -9.79 26.10 22.65
C GLN A 168 -11.01 26.98 22.94
N GLY A 169 -11.57 27.56 21.88
CA GLY A 169 -12.61 28.58 21.98
C GLY A 169 -12.04 29.99 22.12
N TYR A 170 -12.85 30.96 21.75
CA TYR A 170 -12.53 32.38 21.67
C TYR A 170 -12.11 32.95 23.03
N GLN A 171 -12.70 32.45 24.13
CA GLN A 171 -12.33 32.86 25.49
C GLN A 171 -10.88 32.50 25.84
N ASN A 172 -10.32 31.47 25.21
CA ASN A 172 -8.96 30.95 25.44
C ASN A 172 -7.99 31.32 24.30
N LEU A 173 -8.33 32.33 23.47
CA LEU A 173 -7.54 32.69 22.30
C LEU A 173 -6.09 33.08 22.64
N GLY A 174 -5.83 33.58 23.85
CA GLY A 174 -4.49 33.90 24.33
C GLY A 174 -3.56 32.69 24.47
N ASN A 175 -4.11 31.47 24.56
CA ASN A 175 -3.35 30.22 24.61
C ASN A 175 -3.13 29.62 23.20
N ALA A 176 -3.86 30.12 22.21
CA ALA A 176 -3.75 29.67 20.82
C ALA A 176 -2.75 30.54 20.05
N GLU A 177 -1.99 29.92 19.15
CA GLU A 177 -1.12 30.65 18.25
C GLU A 177 -1.85 30.85 16.91
N GLY A 178 -1.93 32.09 16.43
CA GLY A 178 -2.66 32.45 15.20
C GLY A 178 -1.77 32.96 14.07
N ARG A 179 -2.12 32.63 12.83
CA ARG A 179 -1.45 33.08 11.59
C ARG A 179 -2.46 33.48 10.52
N TRP A 180 -2.14 34.53 9.77
CA TRP A 180 -2.89 34.88 8.56
C TRP A 180 -2.39 34.07 7.37
N GLY A 181 -3.30 33.65 6.51
CA GLY A 181 -2.97 33.16 5.17
C GLY A 181 -2.56 34.31 4.26
N THR A 182 -1.64 34.03 3.33
CA THR A 182 -1.15 35.00 2.33
C THR A 182 -1.43 34.55 0.91
N ALA A 183 -1.44 33.25 0.65
CA ALA A 183 -1.75 32.71 -0.65
C ALA A 183 -2.45 31.36 -0.53
N ILE A 184 -3.22 31.01 -1.56
CA ILE A 184 -3.89 29.72 -1.71
C ILE A 184 -3.44 29.07 -3.01
N ALA A 185 -3.23 27.76 -3.00
CA ALA A 185 -3.05 26.94 -4.18
C ALA A 185 -4.05 25.78 -4.17
N THR A 186 -4.67 25.47 -5.31
CA THR A 186 -5.74 24.48 -5.42
C THR A 186 -5.81 23.90 -6.84
N ASN A 187 -6.61 22.86 -7.02
CA ASN A 187 -6.86 22.29 -8.34
C ASN A 187 -7.70 23.22 -9.23
N PRO A 188 -7.34 23.37 -10.51
CA PRO A 188 -8.17 24.07 -11.49
C PRO A 188 -9.56 23.46 -11.65
N GLU A 189 -9.64 22.13 -11.73
CA GLU A 189 -10.91 21.39 -11.85
C GLU A 189 -11.88 21.73 -10.73
N TRP A 190 -11.39 21.86 -9.49
CA TRP A 190 -12.21 22.28 -8.36
C TRP A 190 -12.85 23.65 -8.60
N CYS A 191 -12.07 24.64 -9.04
CA CYS A 191 -12.54 26.02 -9.20
C CYS A 191 -13.46 26.26 -10.42
N GLU A 192 -13.49 25.31 -11.36
CA GLU A 192 -14.15 25.48 -12.66
C GLU A 192 -15.40 24.62 -12.80
N GLN A 193 -15.43 23.45 -12.14
CA GLN A 193 -16.46 22.46 -12.35
C GLN A 193 -17.23 22.20 -11.05
N LEU A 194 -18.54 22.46 -11.09
CA LEU A 194 -19.45 21.97 -10.06
C LEU A 194 -19.48 20.43 -10.11
N GLY A 195 -19.40 19.77 -8.96
CA GLY A 195 -19.36 18.31 -8.91
C GLY A 195 -17.96 17.72 -9.09
N ALA A 196 -16.90 18.48 -8.81
CA ALA A 196 -15.51 18.01 -8.83
C ALA A 196 -15.02 17.60 -7.43
N GLU A 197 -15.85 16.93 -6.63
CA GLU A 197 -15.54 16.48 -5.26
C GLU A 197 -14.22 15.69 -5.13
N PRO A 198 -13.80 14.84 -6.09
CA PRO A 198 -12.48 14.18 -6.04
C PRO A 198 -11.29 15.15 -6.09
N ARG A 199 -11.51 16.39 -6.53
CA ARG A 199 -10.51 17.45 -6.69
C ARG A 199 -10.54 18.49 -5.59
N ASP A 200 -11.37 18.28 -4.58
CA ASP A 200 -11.66 19.20 -3.47
C ASP A 200 -10.49 19.29 -2.48
N ILE A 201 -9.33 19.79 -2.92
CA ILE A 201 -8.14 19.93 -2.07
C ILE A 201 -7.45 21.27 -2.31
N SER A 202 -6.99 21.90 -1.22
CA SER A 202 -6.22 23.12 -1.31
C SER A 202 -5.13 23.23 -0.26
N PHE A 203 -4.20 24.13 -0.53
CA PHE A 203 -3.11 24.51 0.33
C PHE A 203 -3.19 25.99 0.63
N ILE A 204 -2.89 26.36 1.87
CA ILE A 204 -2.86 27.75 2.32
C ILE A 204 -1.47 28.04 2.86
N LYS A 205 -0.77 28.95 2.19
CA LYS A 205 0.51 29.49 2.66
C LYS A 205 0.24 30.55 3.71
N LEU A 206 0.90 30.44 4.85
CA LEU A 206 0.79 31.37 5.97
C LEU A 206 1.86 32.46 5.88
N GLN A 207 1.55 33.64 6.44
CA GLN A 207 2.44 34.81 6.47
C GLN A 207 3.78 34.54 7.16
N SER A 208 3.81 33.58 8.08
CA SER A 208 4.98 33.22 8.88
C SER A 208 4.77 31.85 9.52
N PRO A 209 5.83 31.07 9.76
CA PRO A 209 5.72 29.76 10.41
C PRO A 209 5.18 29.86 11.84
N PHE A 210 4.48 28.81 12.27
CA PHE A 210 4.17 28.57 13.67
C PHE A 210 5.45 28.24 14.46
N VAL A 211 5.56 28.77 15.67
CA VAL A 211 6.75 28.56 16.52
C VAL A 211 6.53 27.36 17.45
N GLU A 212 5.30 27.17 17.90
CA GLU A 212 4.93 26.20 18.94
C GLU A 212 4.57 24.81 18.36
N VAL A 213 5.26 24.37 17.30
CA VAL A 213 5.02 23.08 16.63
C VAL A 213 6.36 22.37 16.42
N ASP A 214 6.55 21.23 17.06
CA ASP A 214 7.78 20.44 16.92
C ASP A 214 7.74 19.57 15.65
N ASN A 215 6.59 18.94 15.38
CA ASN A 215 6.41 18.01 14.27
C ASN A 215 5.19 18.39 13.41
N CYS A 216 5.40 18.44 12.10
CA CYS A 216 4.32 18.50 11.11
C CYS A 216 3.92 17.08 10.68
N PHE A 217 2.72 16.94 10.10
CA PHE A 217 2.28 15.63 9.64
C PHE A 217 2.96 15.23 8.33
N HIS A 218 3.26 13.95 8.24
CA HIS A 218 3.65 13.31 6.99
C HIS A 218 2.41 12.81 6.28
N TRP A 219 2.49 12.77 4.96
CA TRP A 219 1.48 12.17 4.12
C TRP A 219 2.10 11.15 3.19
N THR A 220 1.27 10.26 2.69
CA THR A 220 1.65 9.30 1.65
C THR A 220 0.52 9.17 0.66
N GLN A 221 0.83 8.68 -0.54
CA GLN A 221 -0.18 8.29 -1.52
C GLN A 221 -1.26 7.41 -0.87
N THR A 222 -2.53 7.67 -1.21
CA THR A 222 -3.64 6.85 -0.74
C THR A 222 -3.50 5.43 -1.29
N PRO A 223 -3.49 4.40 -0.43
CA PRO A 223 -3.49 3.02 -0.92
C PRO A 223 -4.69 2.76 -1.82
N PHE A 224 -4.50 1.96 -2.87
CA PHE A 224 -5.57 1.61 -3.80
C PHE A 224 -6.74 0.90 -3.11
N ALA A 225 -6.43 -0.01 -2.19
CA ALA A 225 -7.39 -0.72 -1.37
C ALA A 225 -6.72 -1.19 -0.08
N GLN A 226 -7.52 -1.32 0.98
CA GLN A 226 -7.06 -1.90 2.24
C GLN A 226 -8.24 -2.50 3.01
N ASN A 227 -8.03 -3.70 3.53
CA ASN A 227 -8.98 -4.34 4.44
C ASN A 227 -8.61 -4.02 5.89
N SER A 228 -9.61 -3.67 6.69
CA SER A 228 -9.56 -3.37 8.11
C SER A 228 -8.58 -2.25 8.45
N ALA A 229 -8.49 -1.24 7.58
CA ALA A 229 -7.74 -0.02 7.83
C ALA A 229 -8.30 0.70 9.06
N ASP A 230 -7.44 1.17 9.96
CA ASP A 230 -7.86 1.92 11.15
C ASP A 230 -7.89 3.40 10.83
N LEU A 231 -8.83 3.81 9.97
CA LEU A 231 -8.91 5.17 9.49
C LEU A 231 -9.34 6.10 10.62
N GLY A 232 -8.79 7.31 10.65
CA GLY A 232 -9.19 8.33 11.62
C GLY A 232 -9.32 9.70 11.01
N VAL A 233 -10.34 10.44 11.45
CA VAL A 233 -10.54 11.85 11.13
C VAL A 233 -10.45 12.65 12.43
N VAL A 234 -9.67 13.72 12.41
CA VAL A 234 -9.45 14.59 13.57
C VAL A 234 -9.57 16.04 13.14
N GLY A 235 -10.44 16.80 13.81
CA GLY A 235 -10.74 18.17 13.41
C GLY A 235 -11.66 18.93 14.37
N TYR A 236 -12.20 20.05 13.88
CA TYR A 236 -13.04 20.98 14.63
C TYR A 236 -14.50 20.96 14.12
N PRO A 237 -15.33 19.98 14.54
CA PRO A 237 -16.71 19.88 14.09
C PRO A 237 -17.58 21.04 14.60
N GLY A 238 -18.38 21.64 13.72
CA GLY A 238 -19.18 22.84 14.03
C GLY A 238 -20.58 22.59 14.61
N ASP A 239 -21.03 21.34 14.71
CA ASP A 239 -22.28 20.99 15.39
C ASP A 239 -22.11 20.99 16.92
N ILE A 240 -20.93 20.63 17.41
CA ILE A 240 -20.64 20.53 18.83
C ILE A 240 -20.36 21.93 19.42
N MET A 241 -21.11 22.27 20.46
CA MET A 241 -20.98 23.50 21.23
C MET A 241 -20.14 23.26 22.49
N ASP A 242 -19.13 24.10 22.72
CA ASP A 242 -18.35 24.13 23.96
C ASP A 242 -18.15 25.60 24.35
N ASP A 243 -18.43 25.94 25.62
CA ASP A 243 -18.40 27.31 26.15
C ASP A 243 -19.17 28.37 25.32
N GLY A 244 -20.26 27.94 24.67
CA GLY A 244 -21.12 28.80 23.84
C GLY A 244 -20.61 29.05 22.43
N GLU A 245 -19.55 28.37 21.99
CA GLU A 245 -19.00 28.47 20.63
C GLU A 245 -19.03 27.12 19.90
N ARG A 246 -19.35 27.16 18.60
CA ARG A 246 -19.31 26.00 17.70
C ARG A 246 -17.88 25.65 17.29
N GLY A 247 -17.54 24.36 17.37
CA GLY A 247 -16.20 23.87 17.01
C GLY A 247 -15.11 24.47 17.88
N ALA A 248 -15.42 24.82 19.13
CA ALA A 248 -14.43 25.37 20.06
C ALA A 248 -13.36 24.35 20.50
N ARG A 249 -13.63 23.05 20.34
CA ARG A 249 -12.72 21.95 20.69
C ARG A 249 -12.50 21.02 19.52
N MET A 250 -11.37 20.32 19.57
CA MET A 250 -11.00 19.29 18.61
C MET A 250 -11.63 17.96 19.02
N TYR A 251 -12.09 17.21 18.02
CA TYR A 251 -12.65 15.87 18.18
C TYR A 251 -11.95 14.90 17.24
N GLU A 252 -11.86 13.64 17.67
CA GLU A 252 -11.34 12.54 16.87
C GLU A 252 -12.35 11.39 16.81
N MET A 253 -12.32 10.65 15.70
CA MET A 253 -12.94 9.35 15.61
C MET A 253 -12.11 8.45 14.71
N PHE A 254 -11.85 7.23 15.19
CA PHE A 254 -11.18 6.17 14.45
C PHE A 254 -12.10 4.98 14.26
N ALA A 255 -12.15 4.45 13.04
CA ALA A 255 -13.01 3.32 12.70
C ALA A 255 -12.28 2.33 11.77
N ARG A 256 -12.52 1.03 12.01
CA ARG A 256 -12.08 -0.02 11.09
C ARG A 256 -12.90 0.06 9.80
N THR A 257 -12.20 0.23 8.69
CA THR A 257 -12.80 0.45 7.37
C THR A 257 -12.13 -0.48 6.35
N ASP A 258 -12.94 -1.22 5.62
CA ASP A 258 -12.54 -1.86 4.38
C ASP A 258 -12.84 -0.89 3.24
N TYR A 259 -11.86 -0.59 2.39
CA TYR A 259 -12.07 0.30 1.25
C TYR A 259 -11.29 -0.17 0.02
N ARG A 260 -11.84 0.18 -1.14
CA ARG A 260 -11.19 0.05 -2.45
C ARG A 260 -11.62 1.23 -3.30
N LEU A 261 -10.65 2.00 -3.79
CA LEU A 261 -10.91 3.24 -4.53
C LEU A 261 -11.63 2.97 -5.86
N GLU A 262 -11.40 1.81 -6.49
CA GLU A 262 -12.07 1.45 -7.74
C GLU A 262 -13.59 1.29 -7.58
N ASP A 263 -14.01 0.77 -6.43
CA ASP A 263 -15.41 0.44 -6.15
C ASP A 263 -16.17 1.62 -5.50
N ALA A 264 -15.46 2.67 -5.11
CA ALA A 264 -16.00 3.84 -4.43
C ALA A 264 -16.50 4.91 -5.41
N ASP A 265 -17.52 5.66 -5.01
CA ASP A 265 -18.06 6.76 -5.84
C ASP A 265 -16.96 7.79 -6.11
N ASP A 266 -16.85 8.15 -7.39
CA ASP A 266 -15.84 9.06 -7.93
C ASP A 266 -14.40 8.74 -7.50
N HIS A 267 -14.14 7.47 -7.16
CA HIS A 267 -12.87 6.95 -6.67
C HIS A 267 -12.32 7.62 -5.40
N MET A 268 -13.21 8.10 -4.55
CA MET A 268 -12.87 8.75 -3.29
C MET A 268 -12.65 7.74 -2.16
N LEU A 269 -11.95 8.14 -1.10
CA LEU A 269 -11.79 7.31 0.09
C LEU A 269 -13.05 7.43 0.96
N GLN A 270 -13.90 6.40 0.94
CA GLN A 270 -15.16 6.36 1.71
C GLN A 270 -14.99 5.66 3.06
N TYR A 271 -15.66 6.18 4.10
CA TYR A 271 -15.60 5.62 5.46
C TYR A 271 -16.83 5.99 6.31
N LYS A 272 -17.04 5.22 7.39
CA LYS A 272 -18.12 5.43 8.38
C LYS A 272 -17.63 6.11 9.67
N ILE A 273 -16.83 7.15 9.48
CA ILE A 273 -16.34 8.00 10.57
C ILE A 273 -17.26 9.22 10.64
N ASP A 274 -17.83 9.51 11.79
CA ASP A 274 -18.77 10.62 11.99
C ASP A 274 -18.06 11.97 11.84
N THR A 275 -18.63 12.85 11.03
CA THR A 275 -18.10 14.19 10.76
C THR A 275 -19.24 15.21 10.72
N TYR A 276 -18.90 16.50 10.70
CA TYR A 276 -19.88 17.56 10.54
C TYR A 276 -19.18 18.83 10.04
N GLY A 277 -19.94 19.71 9.37
CA GLY A 277 -19.45 20.97 8.83
C GLY A 277 -18.55 21.71 9.82
N GLY A 278 -17.31 21.95 9.41
CA GLY A 278 -16.18 22.34 10.27
C GLY A 278 -15.04 21.31 10.26
N ASN A 279 -15.35 20.03 10.04
CA ASN A 279 -14.36 18.99 9.78
C ASN A 279 -13.83 19.03 8.36
N SER A 280 -14.46 19.75 7.46
CA SER A 280 -13.94 20.04 6.12
C SER A 280 -12.46 20.40 6.14
N GLY A 281 -11.66 19.65 5.40
CA GLY A 281 -10.20 19.79 5.34
C GLY A 281 -9.41 19.00 6.40
N SER A 282 -10.09 18.27 7.28
CA SER A 282 -9.43 17.41 8.28
C SER A 282 -8.55 16.35 7.62
N PRO A 283 -7.38 16.03 8.19
CA PRO A 283 -6.58 14.90 7.72
C PRO A 283 -7.34 13.59 7.94
N VAL A 284 -7.25 12.68 6.97
CA VAL A 284 -7.63 11.28 7.14
C VAL A 284 -6.37 10.47 7.38
N PHE A 285 -6.18 10.01 8.61
CA PHE A 285 -5.05 9.19 9.00
C PHE A 285 -5.30 7.73 8.67
N ASN A 286 -4.26 7.03 8.23
CA ASN A 286 -4.34 5.61 7.93
C ASN A 286 -4.41 4.70 9.18
N ASN A 287 -4.00 5.22 10.33
CA ASN A 287 -3.88 4.51 11.61
C ASN A 287 -3.67 5.48 12.78
N ARG A 288 -4.24 5.15 13.94
CA ARG A 288 -4.18 5.97 15.18
C ARG A 288 -2.78 6.15 15.79
N TRP A 289 -1.83 5.28 15.44
CA TRP A 289 -0.49 5.31 16.03
C TRP A 289 0.52 6.09 15.18
N SER A 290 0.49 5.91 13.86
CA SER A 290 1.45 6.53 12.94
C SER A 290 1.01 7.92 12.46
N LEU A 291 -0.30 8.21 12.46
CA LEU A 291 -0.87 9.50 12.05
C LEU A 291 -0.31 10.01 10.72
N VAL A 292 -0.15 9.10 9.74
CA VAL A 292 0.24 9.46 8.37
C VAL A 292 -1.05 9.73 7.60
N ALA A 293 -1.15 10.94 7.03
CA ALA A 293 -2.31 11.34 6.27
C ALA A 293 -2.32 10.66 4.89
N ILE A 294 -3.47 10.12 4.51
CA ILE A 294 -3.71 9.47 3.21
C ILE A 294 -4.90 10.09 2.46
N GLY A 295 -5.48 11.16 2.98
CA GLY A 295 -6.58 11.86 2.35
C GLY A 295 -6.95 13.14 3.11
N VAL A 296 -7.76 13.98 2.48
CA VAL A 296 -8.38 15.15 3.10
C VAL A 296 -9.88 14.92 3.12
N HIS A 297 -10.52 15.02 4.29
CA HIS A 297 -11.97 14.93 4.41
C HIS A 297 -12.64 16.14 3.74
N VAL A 298 -13.61 15.89 2.87
CA VAL A 298 -14.21 16.93 2.01
C VAL A 298 -15.71 16.84 1.87
N LEU A 299 -16.28 15.65 2.06
CA LEU A 299 -17.67 15.38 1.72
C LEU A 299 -18.32 14.48 2.76
N GLY A 300 -19.59 14.77 3.06
CA GLY A 300 -20.47 13.81 3.72
C GLY A 300 -21.63 13.36 2.87
N GLY A 301 -22.14 12.19 3.24
CA GLY A 301 -23.30 11.55 2.64
C GLY A 301 -24.11 10.81 3.71
N GLN A 302 -25.28 10.29 3.32
CA GLN A 302 -26.18 9.62 4.26
C GLN A 302 -25.62 8.30 4.83
N SER A 303 -24.76 7.61 4.09
CA SER A 303 -24.26 6.26 4.45
C SER A 303 -22.75 6.20 4.70
N TYR A 304 -22.01 7.18 4.17
CA TYR A 304 -20.56 7.29 4.28
C TYR A 304 -20.14 8.74 4.12
N ASN A 305 -19.04 9.08 4.77
CA ASN A 305 -18.27 10.30 4.52
C ASN A 305 -17.11 9.96 3.59
N SER A 306 -16.55 10.97 2.94
CA SER A 306 -15.53 10.77 1.90
C SER A 306 -14.39 11.78 1.99
N ALA A 307 -13.25 11.34 1.48
CA ALA A 307 -12.03 12.13 1.39
C ALA A 307 -11.47 12.16 -0.03
N SER A 308 -10.94 13.33 -0.40
CA SER A 308 -10.08 13.49 -1.57
C SER A 308 -8.80 12.70 -1.35
N VAL A 309 -8.41 11.93 -2.36
CA VAL A 309 -7.27 11.00 -2.31
C VAL A 309 -6.00 11.64 -2.86
N PHE A 310 -4.85 11.21 -2.34
CA PHE A 310 -3.51 11.71 -2.67
C PHE A 310 -2.85 10.79 -3.68
N ASP A 311 -2.30 11.39 -4.73
CA ASP A 311 -1.50 10.76 -5.77
C ASP A 311 -2.12 9.48 -6.36
N GLY A 312 -1.32 8.63 -7.00
CA GLY A 312 -1.81 7.42 -7.67
C GLY A 312 -2.61 7.71 -8.95
N ARG A 313 -3.46 6.74 -9.32
CA ARG A 313 -4.27 6.76 -10.55
C ARG A 313 -5.37 7.81 -10.52
N TRP A 314 -6.06 7.94 -9.39
CA TRP A 314 -7.25 8.79 -9.24
C TRP A 314 -7.03 10.01 -8.34
N GLY A 315 -5.98 10.02 -7.52
CA GLY A 315 -5.74 11.09 -6.58
C GLY A 315 -5.18 12.36 -7.18
N ASN A 316 -5.26 13.38 -6.35
CA ASN A 316 -4.72 14.70 -6.60
C ASN A 316 -3.20 14.62 -6.53
N ARG A 317 -2.51 15.28 -7.47
CA ARG A 317 -1.04 15.38 -7.49
C ARG A 317 -0.59 16.27 -6.33
N PHE A 318 -0.60 15.68 -5.14
CA PHE A 318 -0.46 16.39 -3.87
C PHE A 318 0.92 17.01 -3.77
N TRP A 319 1.94 16.31 -4.27
CA TRP A 319 3.31 16.82 -4.35
C TRP A 319 3.41 18.09 -5.21
N ALA A 320 2.77 18.11 -6.38
CA ALA A 320 2.79 19.28 -7.27
C ALA A 320 2.11 20.50 -6.62
N LEU A 321 0.95 20.29 -6.01
CA LEU A 321 0.21 21.32 -5.27
C LEU A 321 1.03 21.87 -4.11
N GLN A 322 1.64 20.99 -3.31
CA GLN A 322 2.48 21.37 -2.17
C GLN A 322 3.70 22.18 -2.61
N LEU A 323 4.39 21.77 -3.68
CA LEU A 323 5.55 22.51 -4.19
C LEU A 323 5.17 23.91 -4.65
N VAL A 324 4.09 24.04 -5.43
CA VAL A 324 3.61 25.37 -5.86
C VAL A 324 3.26 26.21 -4.65
N ALA A 325 2.48 25.68 -3.71
CA ALA A 325 2.05 26.41 -2.52
C ALA A 325 3.23 26.85 -1.64
N ASN A 326 4.28 26.01 -1.52
CA ASN A 326 5.47 26.32 -0.73
C ASN A 326 6.28 27.49 -1.31
N ASP A 327 6.31 27.62 -2.64
CA ASP A 327 7.03 28.67 -3.37
C ASP A 327 6.28 30.03 -3.31
N LEU A 328 5.00 30.05 -2.94
CA LEU A 328 4.23 31.28 -2.77
C LEU A 328 4.68 32.02 -1.51
N SER A 329 4.72 33.36 -1.60
CA SER A 329 5.13 34.21 -0.47
C SER A 329 4.24 35.44 -0.31
N THR A 330 4.25 36.37 -1.27
CA THR A 330 3.48 37.61 -1.24
C THR A 330 3.04 38.02 -2.64
N GLN A 331 2.03 38.88 -2.73
CA GLN A 331 1.47 39.36 -4.00
C GLN A 331 2.52 40.00 -4.93
N ASP A 332 3.54 40.67 -4.37
CA ASP A 332 4.62 41.30 -5.16
C ASP A 332 5.60 40.31 -5.81
N LYS A 333 5.50 39.02 -5.49
CA LYS A 333 6.40 37.97 -5.96
C LYS A 333 5.65 36.88 -6.72
N VAL A 334 4.83 37.29 -7.69
CA VAL A 334 4.20 36.35 -8.62
C VAL A 334 5.31 35.60 -9.38
N PRO A 335 5.33 34.25 -9.37
CA PRO A 335 6.32 33.48 -10.11
C PRO A 335 6.29 33.82 -11.61
N GLY A 336 7.45 34.05 -12.23
CA GLY A 336 7.52 34.39 -13.66
C GLY A 336 7.01 33.30 -14.61
N THR A 337 6.85 32.08 -14.13
CA THR A 337 6.23 30.95 -14.86
C THR A 337 4.70 30.94 -14.78
N ALA A 338 4.09 31.87 -14.03
CA ALA A 338 2.65 31.96 -13.89
C ALA A 338 2.01 32.67 -15.08
N SER A 339 0.87 32.17 -15.51
CA SER A 339 0.00 32.81 -16.51
C SER A 339 -1.34 33.18 -15.88
N GLN A 340 -2.02 34.21 -16.38
CA GLN A 340 -3.42 34.46 -16.03
C GLN A 340 -4.33 33.70 -17.00
N PRO A 341 -5.25 32.85 -16.51
CA PRO A 341 -6.23 32.21 -17.36
C PRO A 341 -7.22 33.25 -17.90
N ASP A 342 -7.48 33.24 -19.22
CA ASP A 342 -8.39 34.18 -19.93
C ASP A 342 -9.89 33.91 -19.67
N LYS A 343 -10.22 33.23 -18.57
CA LYS A 343 -11.60 32.84 -18.22
C LYS A 343 -12.22 33.85 -17.27
N ASP A 344 -13.39 34.37 -17.66
CA ASP A 344 -14.24 35.28 -16.86
C ASP A 344 -13.56 36.58 -16.35
N HIS A 345 -12.46 37.03 -16.97
CA HIS A 345 -11.71 38.22 -16.54
C HIS A 345 -11.29 38.20 -15.06
N ARG A 346 -11.00 37.02 -14.50
CA ARG A 346 -10.54 36.86 -13.11
C ARG A 346 -9.08 37.30 -12.96
N ASN A 347 -8.85 38.61 -12.90
CA ASN A 347 -7.52 39.22 -12.74
C ASN A 347 -6.76 38.81 -11.47
N TRP A 348 -7.44 38.20 -10.50
CA TRP A 348 -6.89 37.71 -9.25
C TRP A 348 -6.36 36.27 -9.33
N LEU A 349 -6.72 35.51 -10.38
CA LEU A 349 -6.42 34.09 -10.51
C LEU A 349 -5.18 33.90 -11.39
N TYR A 350 -4.28 33.02 -10.95
CA TYR A 350 -3.08 32.65 -11.68
C TYR A 350 -2.99 31.13 -11.83
N LEU A 351 -2.33 30.69 -12.90
CA LEU A 351 -2.08 29.30 -13.23
C LEU A 351 -0.57 29.06 -13.35
N ILE A 352 -0.08 28.01 -12.70
CA ILE A 352 1.27 27.46 -12.90
C ILE A 352 1.15 26.01 -13.35
N ASN A 353 1.87 25.67 -14.40
CA ASN A 353 2.07 24.29 -14.82
C ASN A 353 3.33 23.76 -14.14
N LYS A 354 3.18 22.90 -13.14
CA LYS A 354 4.31 22.31 -12.41
C LYS A 354 4.67 20.97 -13.02
N GLU A 355 5.90 20.87 -13.51
CA GLU A 355 6.49 19.58 -13.87
C GLU A 355 6.94 18.86 -12.62
N THR A 356 6.37 17.67 -12.38
CA THR A 356 6.86 16.74 -11.37
C THR A 356 7.43 15.51 -12.08
N THR A 357 8.65 15.14 -11.69
CA THR A 357 9.27 13.88 -12.13
C THR A 357 8.80 12.83 -11.16
N GLU A 358 7.70 12.17 -11.50
CA GLU A 358 7.18 11.09 -10.69
C GLU A 358 7.73 9.78 -11.23
N THR A 359 8.26 8.95 -10.32
CA THR A 359 8.38 7.53 -10.59
C THR A 359 7.00 7.04 -10.98
N LYS A 360 6.85 6.60 -12.23
CA LYS A 360 5.60 6.32 -12.95
C LYS A 360 4.68 5.28 -12.29
N ALA A 361 5.13 4.69 -11.20
CA ALA A 361 4.56 3.52 -10.57
C ALA A 361 4.27 3.90 -9.11
N ASP A 362 3.06 3.59 -8.64
CA ASP A 362 2.74 3.52 -7.21
C ASP A 362 3.93 2.87 -6.48
N LEU A 363 4.25 3.26 -5.24
CA LEU A 363 5.30 2.56 -4.48
C LEU A 363 5.11 1.04 -4.55
N ALA A 364 3.85 0.60 -4.56
CA ALA A 364 3.47 -0.78 -4.78
C ALA A 364 3.87 -1.34 -6.16
N ASP A 365 3.64 -0.61 -7.25
CA ASP A 365 4.06 -0.99 -8.60
C ASP A 365 5.58 -0.99 -8.77
N GLN A 366 6.30 -0.10 -8.08
CA GLN A 366 7.77 -0.09 -8.07
C GLN A 366 8.32 -1.32 -7.35
N VAL A 367 7.75 -1.63 -6.18
CA VAL A 367 8.12 -2.82 -5.41
C VAL A 367 7.76 -4.09 -6.19
N LEU A 368 6.62 -4.10 -6.89
CA LEU A 368 6.22 -5.19 -7.77
C LEU A 368 7.20 -5.34 -8.95
N SER A 369 7.56 -4.25 -9.61
CA SER A 369 8.49 -4.25 -10.74
C SER A 369 9.90 -4.72 -10.34
N ASN A 370 10.39 -4.28 -9.18
CA ASN A 370 11.63 -4.80 -8.62
C ASN A 370 11.50 -6.29 -8.28
N SER A 371 10.39 -6.70 -7.66
CA SER A 371 10.15 -8.10 -7.31
C SER A 371 10.07 -9.01 -8.53
N LYS A 372 9.45 -8.58 -9.64
CA LYS A 372 9.48 -9.28 -10.93
C LYS A 372 10.91 -9.47 -11.43
N ARG A 373 11.71 -8.40 -11.43
CA ARG A 373 13.11 -8.43 -11.87
C ARG A 373 13.93 -9.41 -11.04
N GLN A 374 13.78 -9.38 -9.72
CA GLN A 374 14.50 -10.29 -8.82
C GLN A 374 13.98 -11.74 -8.96
N ALA A 375 12.68 -11.95 -9.09
CA ALA A 375 12.08 -13.27 -9.27
C ALA A 375 12.50 -13.96 -10.57
N ALA A 376 12.78 -13.20 -11.62
CA ALA A 376 13.29 -13.71 -12.89
C ALA A 376 14.72 -14.27 -12.77
N LYS A 377 15.54 -13.73 -11.86
CA LYS A 377 16.94 -14.17 -11.67
C LYS A 377 17.04 -15.60 -11.13
N VAL A 378 16.07 -16.05 -10.34
CA VAL A 378 16.03 -17.42 -9.78
C VAL A 378 16.08 -18.49 -10.88
N VAL A 379 15.38 -18.22 -12.00
CA VAL A 379 15.24 -19.13 -13.13
C VAL A 379 16.17 -18.79 -14.29
N ALA A 380 17.02 -17.77 -14.14
CA ALA A 380 18.05 -17.43 -15.13
C ALA A 380 19.02 -18.61 -15.31
N PRO A 381 19.74 -18.71 -16.45
CA PRO A 381 20.76 -19.73 -16.65
C PRO A 381 21.83 -19.67 -15.55
N VAL A 382 22.24 -20.84 -15.05
CA VAL A 382 23.26 -20.95 -14.00
C VAL A 382 24.55 -20.32 -14.49
N SER A 383 24.97 -19.22 -13.87
CA SER A 383 26.17 -18.49 -14.26
C SER A 383 27.43 -19.30 -13.96
N THR A 384 28.35 -19.37 -14.92
CA THR A 384 29.70 -19.96 -14.75
C THR A 384 30.53 -19.24 -13.69
N HIS A 385 30.10 -18.04 -13.25
CA HIS A 385 30.75 -17.25 -12.21
C HIS A 385 30.38 -17.63 -10.77
N MET A 386 29.52 -18.63 -10.52
CA MET A 386 29.21 -19.11 -9.17
C MET A 386 30.44 -19.54 -8.34
N MET A 387 31.59 -19.81 -8.99
CA MET A 387 32.84 -20.15 -8.30
C MET A 387 33.63 -18.94 -7.78
N ASN A 388 33.24 -17.70 -8.12
CA ASN A 388 33.86 -16.50 -7.55
C ASN A 388 33.08 -16.10 -6.29
N ALA A 389 33.63 -16.44 -5.13
CA ALA A 389 33.01 -16.35 -3.80
C ALA A 389 32.69 -14.93 -3.28
N THR A 390 32.66 -13.91 -4.15
CA THR A 390 32.45 -12.51 -3.77
C THR A 390 31.51 -11.80 -4.73
N LEU A 391 30.19 -11.99 -4.59
CA LEU A 391 29.11 -11.11 -5.14
C LEU A 391 28.29 -11.61 -6.36
N SER A 392 28.25 -12.90 -6.71
CA SER A 392 27.30 -13.36 -7.74
C SER A 392 25.98 -13.86 -7.14
N GLU A 393 24.88 -13.18 -7.48
CA GLU A 393 23.49 -13.53 -7.15
C GLU A 393 23.18 -14.99 -7.54
N LEU A 394 22.49 -15.76 -6.68
CA LEU A 394 22.21 -17.18 -6.95
C LEU A 394 21.13 -17.35 -8.02
N SER A 395 21.49 -18.06 -9.08
CA SER A 395 20.60 -18.53 -10.14
C SER A 395 20.66 -20.06 -10.18
N PHE A 396 19.50 -20.70 -10.40
CA PHE A 396 19.35 -22.15 -10.32
C PHE A 396 18.83 -22.78 -11.62
N GLY A 397 18.70 -22.00 -12.69
CA GLY A 397 18.16 -22.45 -13.97
C GLY A 397 16.65 -22.63 -13.95
N SER A 398 16.08 -22.73 -15.15
CA SER A 398 14.63 -22.85 -15.38
C SER A 398 14.02 -24.15 -14.87
N GLU A 399 14.81 -25.20 -14.72
CA GLU A 399 14.32 -26.51 -14.24
C GLU A 399 14.26 -26.60 -12.72
N VAL A 400 15.25 -26.04 -12.01
CA VAL A 400 15.39 -26.21 -10.55
C VAL A 400 15.01 -24.97 -9.76
N GLY A 401 15.11 -23.77 -10.35
CA GLY A 401 14.72 -22.52 -9.71
C GLY A 401 13.31 -22.52 -9.10
N PRO A 402 12.26 -22.99 -9.79
CA PRO A 402 10.91 -23.07 -9.23
C PRO A 402 10.81 -23.99 -8.00
N GLU A 403 11.58 -25.09 -7.98
CA GLU A 403 11.52 -26.07 -6.89
C GLU A 403 12.15 -25.51 -5.60
N ILE A 404 13.23 -24.74 -5.72
CA ILE A 404 13.89 -24.05 -4.59
C ILE A 404 13.04 -22.88 -4.10
N SER A 405 12.39 -22.15 -5.02
CA SER A 405 11.41 -21.11 -4.69
C SER A 405 10.27 -21.65 -3.83
N ILE A 406 9.76 -22.84 -4.14
CA ILE A 406 8.72 -23.50 -3.34
C ILE A 406 9.22 -23.83 -1.93
N LEU A 407 10.46 -24.30 -1.78
CA LEU A 407 11.04 -24.56 -0.46
C LEU A 407 11.22 -23.27 0.34
N ALA A 408 11.67 -22.19 -0.31
CA ALA A 408 11.74 -20.86 0.29
C ALA A 408 10.37 -20.36 0.75
N ALA A 409 9.35 -20.47 -0.12
CA ALA A 409 7.97 -20.11 0.21
C ALA A 409 7.42 -20.92 1.39
N ALA A 410 7.64 -22.25 1.39
CA ALA A 410 7.22 -23.12 2.47
C ALA A 410 7.92 -22.78 3.80
N ALA A 411 9.22 -22.45 3.77
CA ALA A 411 9.96 -22.04 4.96
C ALA A 411 9.42 -20.72 5.53
N ILE A 412 9.16 -19.73 4.67
CA ILE A 412 8.58 -18.44 5.06
C ILE A 412 7.18 -18.63 5.68
N ALA A 413 6.33 -19.38 4.99
CA ALA A 413 4.97 -19.67 5.43
C ALA A 413 4.97 -20.42 6.78
N THR A 414 5.89 -21.37 6.94
CA THR A 414 6.10 -22.09 8.20
C THR A 414 6.55 -21.15 9.32
N ALA A 415 7.52 -20.27 9.04
CA ALA A 415 8.07 -19.36 10.01
C ALA A 415 7.00 -18.41 10.56
N GLY A 416 6.23 -17.80 9.67
CA GLY A 416 5.19 -16.88 10.09
C GLY A 416 4.02 -17.57 10.80
N ARG A 417 3.65 -18.80 10.42
CA ARG A 417 2.62 -19.56 11.12
C ARG A 417 3.09 -19.96 12.52
N LEU A 418 4.32 -20.44 12.67
CA LEU A 418 4.93 -20.70 13.98
C LEU A 418 4.95 -19.44 14.83
N ALA A 419 5.31 -18.28 14.27
CA ALA A 419 5.28 -17.02 15.01
C ALA A 419 3.87 -16.62 15.46
N ALA A 420 2.83 -16.84 14.63
CA ALA A 420 1.45 -16.55 14.99
C ALA A 420 0.89 -17.48 16.08
N ASP A 421 1.28 -18.75 16.05
CA ASP A 421 0.80 -19.78 16.98
C ASP A 421 1.57 -19.82 18.32
N CYS A 422 2.73 -19.17 18.41
CA CYS A 422 3.62 -19.24 19.58
C CYS A 422 3.72 -17.89 20.30
N ARG A 423 3.58 -17.89 21.63
CA ARG A 423 3.86 -16.71 22.46
C ARG A 423 5.30 -16.69 23.01
N THR A 424 6.03 -17.79 22.90
CA THR A 424 7.38 -17.99 23.45
C THR A 424 8.24 -18.85 22.51
N GLY A 425 9.57 -18.67 22.53
CA GLY A 425 10.49 -19.45 21.70
C GLY A 425 10.44 -20.97 21.95
N SER A 426 10.24 -21.40 23.20
CA SER A 426 10.12 -22.82 23.55
C SER A 426 8.87 -23.50 22.96
N GLN A 427 7.79 -22.75 22.76
CA GLN A 427 6.59 -23.26 22.06
C GLN A 427 6.85 -23.44 20.56
N ALA A 428 7.66 -22.58 19.95
CA ALA A 428 7.98 -22.63 18.53
C ALA A 428 8.74 -23.91 18.16
N GLU A 429 9.73 -24.32 18.96
CA GLU A 429 10.48 -25.56 18.73
C GLU A 429 9.61 -26.82 18.90
N SER A 430 8.74 -26.83 19.92
CA SER A 430 7.83 -27.96 20.16
C SER A 430 6.77 -28.10 19.06
N LEU A 431 6.23 -26.99 18.58
CA LEU A 431 5.25 -26.97 17.47
C LEU A 431 5.91 -27.30 16.13
N ALA A 432 7.16 -26.88 15.92
CA ALA A 432 7.96 -27.26 14.76
C ALA A 432 8.07 -28.80 14.58
N MET A 433 8.16 -29.53 15.69
CA MET A 433 8.34 -30.99 15.69
C MET A 433 7.03 -31.79 15.59
N THR A 434 5.89 -31.19 15.92
CA THR A 434 4.64 -31.92 16.14
C THR A 434 3.56 -31.66 15.08
N ARG A 435 3.64 -30.54 14.36
CA ARG A 435 2.62 -30.16 13.38
C ARG A 435 2.80 -30.82 12.00
N PRO A 436 1.69 -31.09 11.28
CA PRO A 436 1.75 -31.50 9.88
C PRO A 436 2.00 -30.27 8.98
N TYR A 437 3.01 -30.34 8.11
CA TYR A 437 3.41 -29.27 7.18
C TYR A 437 2.92 -29.47 5.75
N ASP A 438 2.21 -30.58 5.52
CA ASP A 438 1.79 -31.02 4.19
C ASP A 438 0.94 -29.95 3.48
N GLY A 439 0.06 -29.24 4.21
CA GLY A 439 -0.75 -28.16 3.64
C GLY A 439 0.07 -26.95 3.17
N ILE A 440 1.14 -26.60 3.89
CA ILE A 440 1.98 -25.43 3.55
C ILE A 440 2.75 -25.69 2.26
N ILE A 441 3.31 -26.90 2.10
CA ILE A 441 3.98 -27.28 0.85
C ILE A 441 2.98 -27.39 -0.29
N SER A 442 1.81 -28.00 -0.07
CA SER A 442 0.80 -28.09 -1.11
C SER A 442 0.36 -26.71 -1.62
N ARG A 443 0.22 -25.72 -0.72
CA ARG A 443 -0.06 -24.33 -1.11
C ARG A 443 1.10 -23.69 -1.86
N ALA A 444 2.33 -23.83 -1.38
CA ALA A 444 3.50 -23.25 -2.04
C ALA A 444 3.69 -23.80 -3.47
N VAL A 445 3.43 -25.10 -3.69
CA VAL A 445 3.45 -25.71 -5.03
C VAL A 445 2.34 -25.12 -5.91
N LEU A 446 1.13 -24.94 -5.37
CA LEU A 446 0.02 -24.33 -6.10
C LEU A 446 0.31 -22.87 -6.48
N ALA A 447 0.95 -22.12 -5.58
CA ALA A 447 1.34 -20.74 -5.79
C ALA A 447 2.40 -20.60 -6.89
N GLU A 448 3.45 -21.43 -6.87
CA GLU A 448 4.47 -21.44 -7.92
C GLU A 448 3.88 -21.89 -9.27
N ALA A 449 2.90 -22.81 -9.26
CA ALA A 449 2.17 -23.17 -10.46
C ALA A 449 1.38 -21.99 -11.03
N ALA A 450 0.70 -21.21 -10.19
CA ALA A 450 -0.01 -20.00 -10.63
C ALA A 450 0.95 -18.99 -11.26
N LEU A 451 2.12 -18.77 -10.64
CA LEU A 451 3.15 -17.87 -11.17
C LEU A 451 3.66 -18.29 -12.55
N GLN A 452 3.89 -19.58 -12.75
CA GLN A 452 4.34 -20.10 -14.06
C GLN A 452 3.28 -19.89 -15.13
N VAL A 453 2.00 -20.06 -14.80
CA VAL A 453 0.91 -19.78 -15.73
C VAL A 453 0.82 -18.29 -16.03
N TYR A 454 0.93 -17.42 -15.00
CA TYR A 454 0.96 -15.96 -15.17
C TYR A 454 2.08 -15.49 -16.11
N TYR A 455 3.30 -16.00 -15.96
CA TYR A 455 4.40 -15.65 -16.87
C TYR A 455 4.19 -16.16 -18.31
N ALA A 456 3.31 -17.13 -18.51
CA ALA A 456 2.92 -17.66 -19.81
C ALA A 456 1.62 -17.05 -20.39
N SER A 457 0.95 -16.16 -19.63
CA SER A 457 -0.25 -15.44 -20.07
C SER A 457 0.08 -14.25 -20.98
N ASP A 458 -0.95 -13.69 -21.63
CA ASP A 458 -0.79 -12.47 -22.41
C ASP A 458 -0.61 -11.23 -21.53
N GLY A 459 -0.19 -10.12 -22.16
CA GLY A 459 0.16 -8.89 -21.45
C GLY A 459 -1.02 -8.21 -20.75
N ASP A 460 -2.25 -8.41 -21.23
CA ASP A 460 -3.43 -7.81 -20.63
C ASP A 460 -3.89 -8.59 -19.40
N THR A 461 -3.88 -9.93 -19.44
CA THR A 461 -4.09 -10.77 -18.24
C THR A 461 -3.04 -10.48 -17.17
N GLN A 462 -1.78 -10.24 -17.58
CA GLN A 462 -0.71 -9.88 -16.65
C GLN A 462 -1.00 -8.54 -15.96
N LYS A 463 -1.38 -7.49 -16.70
CA LYS A 463 -1.72 -6.19 -16.11
C LYS A 463 -2.88 -6.29 -15.11
N GLU A 464 -3.92 -7.06 -15.44
CA GLU A 464 -5.04 -7.26 -14.52
C GLU A 464 -4.63 -8.00 -13.25
N ALA A 465 -3.79 -9.03 -13.35
CA ALA A 465 -3.26 -9.69 -12.15
C ALA A 465 -2.37 -8.74 -11.33
N GLU A 466 -1.59 -7.87 -11.98
CA GLU A 466 -0.68 -6.93 -11.35
C GLU A 466 -1.37 -5.89 -10.48
N LEU A 467 -2.57 -5.43 -10.87
CA LEU A 467 -3.39 -4.51 -10.06
C LEU A 467 -3.67 -5.08 -8.65
N PHE A 468 -3.83 -6.40 -8.53
CA PHE A 468 -3.99 -7.06 -7.23
C PHE A 468 -2.64 -7.41 -6.59
N MET A 469 -1.68 -7.86 -7.40
CA MET A 469 -0.37 -8.29 -6.88
C MET A 469 0.44 -7.14 -6.29
N ALA A 470 0.36 -5.93 -6.86
CA ALA A 470 1.13 -4.78 -6.42
C ALA A 470 0.97 -4.47 -4.93
N PRO A 471 -0.25 -4.25 -4.39
CA PRO A 471 -0.44 -3.97 -2.96
C PRO A 471 -0.06 -5.16 -2.07
N VAL A 472 -0.27 -6.41 -2.51
CA VAL A 472 0.11 -7.61 -1.73
C VAL A 472 1.62 -7.75 -1.62
N VAL A 473 2.33 -7.53 -2.74
CA VAL A 473 3.80 -7.60 -2.79
C VAL A 473 4.44 -6.45 -2.01
N ALA A 474 3.89 -5.23 -2.12
CA ALA A 474 4.27 -4.10 -1.26
C ALA A 474 4.04 -4.43 0.22
N GLY A 475 2.91 -5.09 0.49
CA GLY A 475 2.51 -5.67 1.76
C GLY A 475 3.62 -6.46 2.47
N LEU A 476 4.24 -7.33 1.68
CA LEU A 476 5.18 -8.35 2.16
C LEU A 476 6.65 -7.87 2.15
N ALA A 477 6.97 -6.76 1.48
CA ALA A 477 8.35 -6.29 1.31
C ALA A 477 9.13 -6.04 2.62
N PRO A 478 8.54 -5.51 3.71
CA PRO A 478 9.27 -5.33 4.97
C PRO A 478 9.77 -6.65 5.60
N PHE A 479 9.02 -7.75 5.43
CA PHE A 479 9.42 -9.09 5.87
C PHE A 479 10.66 -9.59 5.10
N VAL A 480 10.65 -9.33 3.80
CA VAL A 480 11.59 -9.83 2.81
C VAL A 480 12.97 -9.26 3.03
N LEU A 481 13.03 -7.98 3.41
CA LEU A 481 14.29 -7.29 3.65
C LEU A 481 14.89 -7.61 5.03
N LYS A 482 14.07 -7.96 6.04
CA LYS A 482 14.54 -8.09 7.44
C LYS A 482 14.66 -9.54 7.93
N VAL A 483 13.71 -10.40 7.60
CA VAL A 483 13.55 -11.74 8.23
C VAL A 483 13.94 -12.85 7.27
N ALA A 484 13.52 -12.76 6.01
CA ALA A 484 13.72 -13.81 5.01
C ALA A 484 15.20 -14.19 4.81
N PRO A 485 16.20 -13.28 4.83
CA PRO A 485 17.60 -13.68 4.68
C PRO A 485 18.12 -14.53 5.84
N ARG A 486 17.60 -14.35 7.07
CA ARG A 486 17.97 -15.20 8.23
C ARG A 486 17.35 -16.60 8.10
N LEU A 487 16.11 -16.68 7.63
CA LEU A 487 15.40 -17.95 7.38
C LEU A 487 16.04 -18.75 6.24
N LEU A 488 16.35 -18.10 5.13
CA LEU A 488 16.85 -18.78 3.93
C LEU A 488 18.29 -19.26 4.05
N LYS A 489 19.12 -18.62 4.90
CA LYS A 489 20.48 -19.14 5.21
C LYS A 489 20.44 -20.56 5.77
N GLY A 490 19.47 -20.86 6.65
CA GLY A 490 19.27 -22.21 7.20
C GLY A 490 18.66 -23.20 6.21
N MET A 491 18.06 -22.71 5.11
CA MET A 491 17.41 -23.54 4.09
C MET A 491 18.32 -23.90 2.92
N LEU A 492 19.43 -23.19 2.72
CA LEU A 492 20.33 -23.42 1.59
C LEU A 492 20.92 -24.82 1.57
N GLU A 493 21.49 -25.28 2.67
CA GLU A 493 22.12 -26.59 2.74
C GLU A 493 21.11 -27.74 2.48
N PRO A 494 19.91 -27.78 3.10
CA PRO A 494 18.88 -28.76 2.75
C PRO A 494 18.43 -28.66 1.28
N SER A 495 18.25 -27.44 0.77
CA SER A 495 17.82 -27.21 -0.62
C SER A 495 18.88 -27.72 -1.60
N LEU A 496 20.16 -27.49 -1.30
CA LEU A 496 21.32 -27.99 -2.05
C LEU A 496 21.47 -29.52 -1.91
N ARG A 497 21.18 -30.11 -0.75
CA ARG A 497 21.18 -31.57 -0.57
C ARG A 497 20.07 -32.25 -1.37
N VAL A 498 18.88 -31.65 -1.46
CA VAL A 498 17.78 -32.10 -2.32
C VAL A 498 18.14 -31.97 -3.80
N LEU A 499 18.89 -30.93 -4.17
CA LEU A 499 19.49 -30.75 -5.49
C LEU A 499 20.52 -31.84 -5.81
N VAL A 500 21.44 -32.13 -4.89
CA VAL A 500 22.55 -33.08 -5.09
C VAL A 500 22.07 -34.53 -5.07
N SER A 501 21.09 -34.88 -4.23
CA SER A 501 20.51 -36.23 -4.20
C SER A 501 19.87 -36.62 -5.54
N ARG A 502 19.49 -35.63 -6.36
CA ARG A 502 18.99 -35.85 -7.73
C ARG A 502 20.09 -36.03 -8.77
N ILE A 503 21.24 -35.36 -8.63
CA ILE A 503 22.34 -35.46 -9.60
C ILE A 503 23.03 -36.83 -9.49
N GLY A 504 23.09 -37.42 -8.30
CA GLY A 504 23.81 -38.68 -8.05
C GLY A 504 23.03 -39.98 -8.31
N GLY A 505 21.73 -39.94 -8.60
CA GLY A 505 20.90 -41.16 -8.68
C GLY A 505 20.91 -42.01 -7.38
N MET A 506 21.38 -41.44 -6.27
CA MET A 506 21.40 -42.13 -4.98
C MET A 506 19.99 -42.08 -4.40
N THR A 507 19.37 -43.25 -4.34
CA THR A 507 18.18 -43.50 -3.55
C THR A 507 18.34 -42.83 -2.18
N ALA A 508 17.37 -41.99 -1.81
CA ALA A 508 17.25 -41.49 -0.45
C ALA A 508 17.45 -42.67 0.52
N PRO A 509 18.16 -42.49 1.65
CA PRO A 509 18.35 -43.56 2.61
C PRO A 509 16.97 -44.13 2.96
N SER A 510 16.83 -45.44 2.80
CA SER A 510 15.64 -46.17 3.18
C SER A 510 15.28 -45.82 4.62
N THR A 511 13.98 -45.69 4.88
CA THR A 511 13.35 -45.33 6.15
C THR A 511 13.56 -46.34 7.29
N THR A 512 14.70 -47.02 7.33
CA THR A 512 14.97 -48.15 8.23
C THR A 512 15.71 -47.79 9.53
N GLU A 513 16.14 -46.54 9.73
CA GLU A 513 16.87 -46.15 10.96
C GLU A 513 16.28 -44.96 11.74
N ALA A 514 15.01 -44.63 11.51
CA ALA A 514 14.23 -43.83 12.46
C ALA A 514 13.26 -44.77 13.18
N GLY A 515 13.68 -45.27 14.34
CA GLY A 515 13.00 -46.30 15.12
C GLY A 515 11.48 -46.14 15.18
N ASP A 516 10.78 -47.13 14.63
CA ASP A 516 9.75 -47.98 15.22
C ASP A 516 8.82 -47.43 16.33
N ASN A 517 8.48 -46.15 16.28
CA ASN A 517 7.46 -45.53 17.16
C ASN A 517 6.24 -44.99 16.39
N ARG A 518 6.11 -45.28 15.09
CA ARG A 518 4.87 -45.01 14.34
C ARG A 518 3.90 -46.18 14.49
N ARG A 519 3.43 -46.43 15.72
CA ARG A 519 2.21 -47.23 15.95
C ARG A 519 1.09 -46.60 15.13
N SER A 520 0.33 -47.45 14.44
CA SER A 520 -0.85 -47.08 13.66
C SER A 520 -1.66 -46.02 14.40
N ARG A 521 -1.58 -44.77 13.93
CA ARG A 521 -2.35 -43.67 14.51
C ARG A 521 -3.80 -43.97 14.18
N GLY A 522 -4.59 -44.30 15.21
CA GLY A 522 -6.01 -44.55 15.04
C GLY A 522 -6.68 -43.31 14.47
N GLN A 523 -7.64 -43.50 13.58
CA GLN A 523 -8.48 -42.47 12.95
C GLN A 523 -9.10 -41.46 13.94
N LYS A 524 -9.08 -41.74 15.26
CA LYS A 524 -9.47 -40.80 16.32
C LYS A 524 -8.48 -39.64 16.55
N ALA A 525 -7.18 -39.85 16.39
CA ALA A 525 -6.20 -38.75 16.51
C ALA A 525 -6.29 -37.76 15.33
N GLU A 526 -6.88 -38.19 14.21
CA GLU A 526 -7.19 -37.33 13.05
C GLU A 526 -8.46 -36.49 13.28
N GLN A 527 -9.35 -36.91 14.18
CA GLN A 527 -10.54 -36.15 14.59
C GLN A 527 -10.23 -35.10 15.67
N GLU A 528 -9.20 -35.30 16.50
CA GLU A 528 -8.88 -34.39 17.61
C GLU A 528 -8.07 -33.14 17.19
N THR A 529 -7.52 -33.05 15.98
CA THR A 529 -6.81 -31.85 15.48
C THR A 529 -7.70 -30.91 14.66
N GLY A 530 -8.99 -30.73 15.01
CA GLY A 530 -10.03 -30.01 14.26
C GLY A 530 -9.61 -28.73 13.49
N PHE A 531 -9.04 -28.89 12.29
CA PHE A 531 -8.48 -27.79 11.50
C PHE A 531 -8.58 -28.09 9.99
N GLY A 532 -9.79 -28.38 9.51
CA GLY A 532 -10.15 -28.00 8.15
C GLY A 532 -10.77 -26.61 8.23
N ARG A 533 -10.13 -25.56 7.72
CA ARG A 533 -10.85 -24.28 7.60
C ARG A 533 -12.04 -24.47 6.65
N THR A 534 -13.18 -23.90 7.00
CA THR A 534 -14.30 -23.78 6.07
C THR A 534 -13.87 -22.80 4.98
N LEU A 535 -14.02 -23.18 3.73
CA LEU A 535 -13.79 -22.29 2.60
C LEU A 535 -15.09 -21.52 2.35
N GLU A 536 -14.98 -20.22 2.08
CA GLU A 536 -16.13 -19.33 1.89
C GLU A 536 -15.93 -18.45 0.63
N GLY A 537 -17.03 -18.02 0.02
CA GLY A 537 -17.04 -17.09 -1.11
C GLY A 537 -16.21 -17.55 -2.31
N LYS A 538 -15.40 -16.63 -2.84
CA LYS A 538 -14.57 -16.83 -4.05
C LYS A 538 -13.54 -17.96 -3.92
N GLU A 539 -13.06 -18.23 -2.70
CA GLU A 539 -12.08 -19.29 -2.49
C GLU A 539 -12.70 -20.69 -2.64
N GLN A 540 -13.94 -20.86 -2.17
CA GLN A 540 -14.70 -22.10 -2.37
C GLN A 540 -15.01 -22.31 -3.86
N GLU A 541 -15.40 -21.26 -4.58
CA GLU A 541 -15.65 -21.34 -6.03
C GLU A 541 -14.41 -21.73 -6.83
N PHE A 542 -13.25 -21.14 -6.51
CA PHE A 542 -11.98 -21.49 -7.13
C PHE A 542 -11.58 -22.94 -6.84
N PHE A 543 -11.77 -23.38 -5.58
CA PHE A 543 -11.50 -24.75 -5.17
C PHE A 543 -12.38 -25.75 -5.94
N ASP A 544 -13.68 -25.50 -6.06
CA ASP A 544 -14.62 -26.41 -6.71
C ASP A 544 -14.31 -26.59 -8.21
N GLU A 545 -13.91 -25.53 -8.89
CA GLU A 545 -13.53 -25.58 -10.31
C GLU A 545 -12.19 -26.27 -10.54
N LEU A 546 -11.23 -26.05 -9.64
CA LEU A 546 -9.97 -26.78 -9.66
C LEU A 546 -10.18 -28.28 -9.42
N VAL A 547 -11.06 -28.67 -8.49
CA VAL A 547 -11.42 -30.07 -8.24
C VAL A 547 -12.20 -30.67 -9.42
N LYS A 548 -13.08 -29.89 -10.06
CA LYS A 548 -13.79 -30.32 -11.27
C LYS A 548 -12.80 -30.56 -12.42
N ALA A 549 -11.80 -29.71 -12.59
CA ALA A 549 -10.73 -29.91 -13.57
C ALA A 549 -9.90 -31.18 -13.29
N VAL A 550 -9.73 -31.55 -12.01
CA VAL A 550 -9.13 -32.84 -11.63
C VAL A 550 -10.04 -34.02 -12.03
N GLY A 551 -11.35 -33.92 -11.80
CA GLY A 551 -12.30 -35.01 -12.10
C GLY A 551 -12.59 -35.22 -13.60
N ALA A 552 -12.42 -34.19 -14.42
CA ALA A 552 -12.67 -34.23 -15.86
C ALA A 552 -11.52 -34.85 -16.68
N ASP A 553 -10.34 -35.03 -16.07
CA ASP A 553 -9.16 -35.59 -16.72
C ASP A 553 -9.15 -37.11 -16.52
N THR A 554 -9.15 -37.89 -17.61
CA THR A 554 -9.36 -39.36 -17.58
C THR A 554 -8.06 -40.16 -17.38
N GLU A 555 -6.89 -39.51 -17.35
CA GLU A 555 -5.59 -40.12 -16.98
C GLU A 555 -5.38 -40.27 -15.46
N VAL A 556 -6.38 -39.89 -14.64
CA VAL A 556 -6.21 -39.45 -13.24
C VAL A 556 -6.00 -40.55 -12.19
N ASN A 557 -5.94 -41.84 -12.54
CA ASN A 557 -6.03 -42.91 -11.54
C ASN A 557 -4.74 -43.67 -11.18
N LEU A 558 -3.53 -43.18 -11.48
CA LEU A 558 -2.33 -44.04 -11.32
C LEU A 558 -1.10 -43.51 -10.57
N ASN A 559 -1.02 -42.24 -10.16
CA ASN A 559 0.16 -41.77 -9.42
C ASN A 559 -0.20 -41.33 -7.99
N SER A 560 0.03 -42.24 -7.02
CA SER A 560 -0.05 -41.92 -5.59
C SER A 560 0.96 -40.83 -5.24
N PHE A 561 0.53 -39.74 -4.59
CA PHE A 561 1.44 -38.68 -4.17
C PHE A 561 2.30 -39.08 -2.97
N LEU A 562 1.83 -39.98 -2.08
CA LEU A 562 2.51 -40.66 -0.93
C LEU A 562 1.46 -41.39 -0.03
N PRO A 563 1.84 -42.08 1.08
CA PRO A 563 0.91 -42.77 1.98
C PRO A 563 -0.14 -41.89 2.69
N THR A 564 0.09 -40.57 2.84
CA THR A 564 -0.83 -39.63 3.52
C THR A 564 -1.66 -38.76 2.57
N LEU A 565 -1.26 -38.65 1.30
CA LEU A 565 -1.97 -37.91 0.26
C LEU A 565 -2.09 -38.84 -0.95
N THR A 566 -3.18 -39.61 -0.98
CA THR A 566 -3.37 -40.69 -1.95
C THR A 566 -3.71 -40.16 -3.34
N THR A 567 -4.33 -38.99 -3.44
CA THR A 567 -4.76 -38.38 -4.70
C THR A 567 -4.31 -36.92 -4.85
N ILE A 568 -4.34 -36.42 -6.09
CA ILE A 568 -4.14 -34.98 -6.36
C ILE A 568 -5.25 -34.13 -5.73
N GLY A 569 -6.46 -34.68 -5.57
CA GLY A 569 -7.56 -34.06 -4.85
C GLY A 569 -7.24 -33.88 -3.36
N ASP A 570 -6.62 -34.87 -2.72
CA ASP A 570 -6.17 -34.76 -1.33
C ASP A 570 -5.07 -33.71 -1.17
N PHE A 571 -4.17 -33.60 -2.15
CA PHE A 571 -3.11 -32.60 -2.17
C PHE A 571 -3.67 -31.18 -2.27
N ILE A 572 -4.63 -30.94 -3.17
CA ILE A 572 -5.30 -29.64 -3.31
C ILE A 572 -6.18 -29.36 -2.09
N GLY A 573 -6.89 -30.36 -1.60
CA GLY A 573 -7.66 -30.29 -0.35
C GLY A 573 -6.77 -29.90 0.85
N SER A 574 -5.54 -30.39 0.91
CA SER A 574 -4.55 -30.00 1.91
C SER A 574 -4.11 -28.54 1.74
N ALA A 575 -3.85 -28.10 0.50
CA ALA A 575 -3.46 -26.72 0.18
C ALA A 575 -4.51 -25.69 0.58
N PHE A 576 -5.81 -26.01 0.42
CA PHE A 576 -6.90 -25.12 0.79
C PHE A 576 -7.37 -25.36 2.22
N LYS A 577 -7.74 -26.57 2.62
CA LYS A 577 -8.39 -26.81 3.91
C LYS A 577 -7.41 -26.81 5.10
N LYS A 578 -6.13 -27.10 4.89
CA LYS A 578 -5.10 -27.13 5.97
C LYS A 578 -4.16 -25.92 5.95
N ALA A 579 -4.00 -25.26 4.80
CA ALA A 579 -3.24 -24.02 4.66
C ALA A 579 -4.17 -22.87 4.21
N GLY A 580 -4.27 -21.84 5.05
CA GLY A 580 -4.88 -20.53 4.74
C GLY A 580 -4.14 -19.77 3.65
N PRO A 581 -4.54 -18.55 3.28
CA PRO A 581 -3.64 -17.56 2.67
C PRO A 581 -2.48 -17.24 3.64
N VAL A 582 -1.51 -18.16 3.70
CA VAL A 582 -0.52 -18.18 4.77
C VAL A 582 0.29 -16.89 4.77
N LEU A 583 0.71 -16.36 3.62
CA LEU A 583 1.47 -15.11 3.62
C LEU A 583 0.64 -13.87 4.01
N ALA A 584 -0.68 -13.86 3.80
CA ALA A 584 -1.53 -12.76 4.24
C ALA A 584 -1.74 -12.79 5.77
N ASP A 585 -1.96 -13.98 6.34
CA ASP A 585 -2.09 -14.16 7.79
C ASP A 585 -0.73 -13.99 8.51
N VAL A 586 0.35 -14.43 7.85
CA VAL A 586 1.72 -14.16 8.27
C VAL A 586 2.01 -12.67 8.23
N ALA A 587 1.61 -11.93 7.20
CA ALA A 587 1.79 -10.47 7.16
C ALA A 587 1.02 -9.76 8.28
N LYS A 588 -0.17 -10.26 8.65
CA LYS A 588 -1.04 -9.64 9.67
C LYS A 588 -0.60 -9.92 11.11
N ILE A 589 -0.16 -11.14 11.40
CA ILE A 589 0.08 -11.60 12.78
C ILE A 589 1.55 -11.99 13.01
N GLY A 590 2.09 -12.88 12.17
CA GLY A 590 3.44 -13.41 12.36
C GLY A 590 4.55 -12.38 12.09
N LEU A 591 4.33 -11.50 11.12
CA LEU A 591 5.26 -10.47 10.66
C LEU A 591 5.51 -9.40 11.74
N PRO A 592 4.48 -8.78 12.34
CA PRO A 592 4.69 -7.89 13.48
C PRO A 592 5.47 -8.54 14.62
N LEU A 593 5.16 -9.79 14.96
CA LEU A 593 5.83 -10.53 16.02
C LEU A 593 7.30 -10.80 15.70
N LEU A 594 7.62 -11.20 14.46
CA LEU A 594 9.00 -11.43 14.02
C LEU A 594 9.81 -10.15 13.82
N LEU A 595 9.14 -9.02 13.59
CA LEU A 595 9.76 -7.70 13.47
C LEU A 595 9.86 -6.95 14.81
N GLY A 596 9.24 -7.45 15.87
CA GLY A 596 9.18 -6.80 17.18
C GLY A 596 8.33 -5.53 17.20
N THR A 597 7.36 -5.43 16.29
CA THR A 597 6.44 -4.30 16.20
C THR A 597 5.05 -4.77 16.63
N GLU A 598 4.47 -4.24 17.71
CA GLU A 598 3.13 -4.67 18.17
C GLU A 598 1.99 -4.30 17.20
N THR A 599 2.29 -3.54 16.16
CA THR A 599 1.40 -3.28 15.04
C THR A 599 2.17 -3.48 13.73
N GLY A 600 1.85 -4.54 12.99
CA GLY A 600 2.39 -4.81 11.66
C GLY A 600 1.71 -3.91 10.65
N GLY A 601 1.93 -2.60 10.78
CA GLY A 601 1.52 -1.63 9.79
C GLY A 601 2.60 -1.51 8.72
N LEU A 602 2.16 -1.46 7.46
CA LEU A 602 2.93 -1.30 6.22
C LEU A 602 3.75 -0.01 6.09
N ASN A 603 3.95 0.73 7.20
CA ASN A 603 4.37 2.13 7.21
C ASN A 603 5.60 2.40 8.08
N ALA A 604 6.37 1.38 8.47
CA ALA A 604 7.75 1.66 8.84
C ALA A 604 8.45 2.24 7.60
N PRO A 605 9.17 3.37 7.68
CA PRO A 605 10.03 3.81 6.59
C PRO A 605 10.85 2.60 6.13
N PRO A 606 11.02 2.36 4.81
CA PRO A 606 11.91 1.31 4.38
C PRO A 606 13.23 1.51 5.14
N PRO A 607 13.66 0.53 5.95
CA PRO A 607 14.93 0.66 6.64
C PRO A 607 16.00 0.97 5.60
N ALA A 608 17.04 1.71 5.99
CA ALA A 608 18.23 1.87 5.16
C ALA A 608 18.56 0.52 4.50
N PRO A 609 18.72 0.46 3.17
CA PRO A 609 18.80 -0.79 2.44
C PRO A 609 19.87 -1.66 3.08
N ALA A 610 19.45 -2.77 3.68
CA ALA A 610 20.39 -3.81 4.05
C ALA A 610 21.12 -4.23 2.76
N PRO A 611 22.44 -4.50 2.82
CA PRO A 611 23.16 -4.91 1.63
C PRO A 611 22.45 -6.11 1.01
N PRO A 612 22.14 -6.07 -0.30
CA PRO A 612 21.35 -7.11 -0.95
C PRO A 612 22.00 -8.45 -0.67
N THR A 613 21.20 -9.38 -0.15
CA THR A 613 21.70 -10.73 0.10
C THR A 613 21.58 -11.53 -1.18
N TYR A 614 22.51 -12.46 -1.40
CA TYR A 614 22.50 -13.35 -2.57
C TYR A 614 21.23 -14.24 -2.66
N LEU A 615 20.36 -14.23 -1.63
CA LEU A 615 19.10 -14.98 -1.54
C LEU A 615 17.86 -14.14 -1.82
N ASP A 616 17.99 -12.82 -1.97
CA ASP A 616 16.86 -11.91 -2.21
C ASP A 616 16.01 -12.36 -3.42
N PRO A 617 16.58 -12.84 -4.55
CA PRO A 617 15.80 -13.37 -5.68
C PRO A 617 14.77 -14.46 -5.30
N LEU A 618 15.15 -15.39 -4.41
CA LEU A 618 14.28 -16.49 -3.99
C LEU A 618 13.09 -15.99 -3.19
N VAL A 619 13.30 -14.97 -2.35
CA VAL A 619 12.23 -14.39 -1.55
C VAL A 619 11.24 -13.65 -2.44
N HIS A 620 11.73 -12.82 -3.35
CA HIS A 620 10.88 -12.09 -4.29
C HIS A 620 10.03 -13.04 -5.14
N ARG A 621 10.59 -14.18 -5.57
CA ARG A 621 9.83 -15.19 -6.31
C ARG A 621 8.75 -15.86 -5.47
N ALA A 622 9.06 -16.23 -4.23
CA ALA A 622 8.10 -16.81 -3.30
C ALA A 622 6.91 -15.86 -3.02
N MET A 623 7.17 -14.56 -2.83
CA MET A 623 6.11 -13.55 -2.68
C MET A 623 5.25 -13.43 -3.94
N MET A 624 5.90 -13.30 -5.10
CA MET A 624 5.24 -13.17 -6.40
C MET A 624 4.32 -14.37 -6.65
N ALA A 625 4.77 -15.57 -6.27
CA ALA A 625 4.00 -16.79 -6.44
C ALA A 625 2.69 -16.78 -5.66
N GLU A 626 2.75 -16.39 -4.40
CA GLU A 626 1.54 -16.32 -3.57
C GLU A 626 0.64 -15.15 -3.96
N ALA A 627 1.22 -13.98 -4.25
CA ALA A 627 0.45 -12.83 -4.72
C ALA A 627 -0.33 -13.17 -6.00
N CYS A 628 0.31 -13.94 -6.90
CA CYS A 628 -0.33 -14.45 -8.11
C CYS A 628 -1.47 -15.44 -7.78
N LEU A 629 -1.27 -16.38 -6.85
CA LEU A 629 -2.34 -17.30 -6.46
C LEU A 629 -3.54 -16.58 -5.88
N GLN A 630 -3.32 -15.57 -5.03
CA GLN A 630 -4.40 -14.75 -4.47
C GLN A 630 -5.09 -13.92 -5.55
N ALA A 631 -4.36 -13.36 -6.51
CA ALA A 631 -4.95 -12.68 -7.66
C ALA A 631 -5.87 -13.61 -8.47
N CYS A 632 -5.45 -14.87 -8.70
CA CYS A 632 -6.28 -15.86 -9.38
C CYS A 632 -7.56 -16.23 -8.61
N ILE A 633 -7.53 -16.20 -7.28
CA ILE A 633 -8.72 -16.47 -6.44
C ILE A 633 -9.64 -15.24 -6.43
N GLU A 634 -9.10 -14.04 -6.24
CA GLU A 634 -9.88 -12.82 -6.02
C GLU A 634 -10.43 -12.20 -7.31
N ARG A 635 -9.68 -12.29 -8.41
CA ARG A 635 -10.01 -11.70 -9.71
C ARG A 635 -10.34 -12.74 -10.77
N ARG A 636 -10.90 -13.88 -10.36
CA ARG A 636 -11.21 -15.01 -11.26
C ARG A 636 -12.03 -14.59 -12.48
N THR A 637 -13.05 -13.76 -12.26
CA THR A 637 -13.97 -13.28 -13.30
C THR A 637 -13.30 -12.37 -14.31
N GLU A 638 -12.45 -11.48 -13.83
CA GLU A 638 -11.73 -10.48 -14.61
C GLU A 638 -10.52 -11.08 -15.35
N LEU A 639 -9.91 -12.12 -14.79
CA LEU A 639 -8.84 -12.89 -15.42
C LEU A 639 -9.35 -13.96 -16.40
N GLU A 640 -10.68 -14.06 -16.57
CA GLU A 640 -11.35 -15.02 -17.46
C GLU A 640 -10.75 -16.45 -17.34
N LEU A 641 -10.54 -16.93 -16.11
CA LEU A 641 -9.82 -18.19 -15.88
C LEU A 641 -10.55 -19.40 -16.50
N THR A 642 -10.09 -19.82 -17.68
CA THR A 642 -10.70 -20.92 -18.45
C THR A 642 -10.28 -22.31 -17.95
N GLU A 643 -10.95 -23.37 -18.40
CA GLU A 643 -10.54 -24.76 -18.15
C GLU A 643 -9.07 -25.04 -18.54
N SER A 644 -8.58 -24.34 -19.57
CA SER A 644 -7.17 -24.45 -20.00
C SER A 644 -6.17 -23.93 -18.96
N PHE A 645 -6.54 -22.91 -18.18
CA PHE A 645 -5.74 -22.39 -17.07
C PHE A 645 -5.57 -23.46 -15.99
N PHE A 646 -6.69 -24.07 -15.55
CA PHE A 646 -6.67 -25.11 -14.52
C PHE A 646 -5.89 -26.35 -14.96
N LYS A 647 -5.96 -26.75 -16.24
CA LYS A 647 -5.14 -27.85 -16.78
C LYS A 647 -3.64 -27.54 -16.74
N LYS A 648 -3.23 -26.32 -17.12
CA LYS A 648 -1.82 -25.88 -17.05
C LYS A 648 -1.31 -25.82 -15.61
N LEU A 649 -2.16 -25.33 -14.68
CA LEU A 649 -1.88 -25.32 -13.25
C LEU A 649 -1.62 -26.74 -12.73
N LEU A 650 -2.54 -27.68 -13.02
CA LEU A 650 -2.44 -29.08 -12.60
C LEU A 650 -1.22 -29.80 -13.20
N THR A 651 -0.87 -29.50 -14.45
CA THR A 651 0.35 -30.03 -15.09
C THR A 651 1.60 -29.68 -14.30
N THR A 652 1.69 -28.44 -13.82
CA THR A 652 2.82 -27.96 -13.02
C THR A 652 2.84 -28.62 -11.63
N VAL A 653 1.67 -28.74 -10.99
CA VAL A 653 1.53 -29.44 -9.70
C VAL A 653 1.95 -30.91 -9.81
N ARG A 654 1.59 -31.61 -10.88
CA ARG A 654 2.00 -33.01 -11.14
C ARG A 654 3.52 -33.15 -11.30
N LYS A 655 4.16 -32.20 -11.98
CA LYS A 655 5.60 -32.23 -12.23
C LYS A 655 6.42 -31.99 -10.96
N VAL A 656 5.95 -31.10 -10.08
CA VAL A 656 6.76 -30.57 -8.96
C VAL A 656 6.34 -31.14 -7.60
N GLY A 657 5.04 -31.38 -7.39
CA GLY A 657 4.49 -31.80 -6.10
C GLY A 657 5.10 -33.07 -5.52
N PRO A 658 5.14 -34.22 -6.23
CA PRO A 658 5.66 -35.47 -5.69
C PRO A 658 7.12 -35.39 -5.22
N LYS A 659 7.90 -34.48 -5.81
CA LYS A 659 9.32 -34.31 -5.51
C LYS A 659 9.58 -33.54 -4.21
N LEU A 660 8.64 -32.71 -3.76
CA LEU A 660 8.84 -31.76 -2.65
C LEU A 660 8.08 -32.14 -1.38
N VAL A 661 7.02 -32.95 -1.46
CA VAL A 661 6.25 -33.38 -0.27
C VAL A 661 7.13 -34.09 0.76
N ASN A 662 8.10 -34.89 0.32
CA ASN A 662 9.04 -35.58 1.22
C ASN A 662 10.03 -34.65 1.95
N VAL A 663 10.19 -33.41 1.46
CA VAL A 663 11.14 -32.43 2.01
C VAL A 663 10.46 -31.54 3.07
N ALA A 664 9.13 -31.48 3.09
CA ALA A 664 8.32 -30.65 4.00
C ALA A 664 8.71 -30.78 5.49
N PRO A 665 8.81 -32.00 6.05
CA PRO A 665 9.05 -32.16 7.48
C PRO A 665 10.46 -31.71 7.88
N TYR A 666 11.42 -31.73 6.95
CA TYR A 666 12.80 -31.30 7.20
C TYR A 666 12.92 -29.78 7.20
N ALA A 667 12.23 -29.09 6.28
CA ALA A 667 12.21 -27.62 6.24
C ALA A 667 11.65 -27.03 7.54
N ALA A 668 10.55 -27.58 8.05
CA ALA A 668 9.93 -27.09 9.28
C ALA A 668 10.79 -27.30 10.54
N LYS A 669 11.47 -28.45 10.64
CA LYS A 669 12.38 -28.75 11.76
C LYS A 669 13.55 -27.76 11.86
N LEU A 670 13.99 -27.23 10.72
CA LEU A 670 15.10 -26.30 10.62
C LEU A 670 14.67 -24.85 10.80
N VAL A 671 13.43 -24.50 10.42
CA VAL A 671 12.86 -23.18 10.63
C VAL A 671 12.51 -22.93 12.10
N GLY A 672 12.05 -23.97 12.82
CA GLY A 672 11.62 -23.87 14.23
C GLY A 672 12.62 -23.16 15.17
N PRO A 673 13.88 -23.62 15.25
CA PRO A 673 14.90 -22.97 16.09
C PRO A 673 15.18 -21.53 15.70
N ILE A 674 15.19 -21.21 14.39
CA ILE A 674 15.43 -19.84 13.89
C ILE A 674 14.30 -18.91 14.33
N VAL A 675 13.05 -19.37 14.27
CA VAL A 675 11.89 -18.62 14.75
C VAL A 675 11.95 -18.42 16.26
N ALA A 676 12.33 -19.46 17.00
CA ALA A 676 12.49 -19.39 18.45
C ALA A 676 13.54 -18.35 18.87
N ASP A 677 14.67 -18.32 18.16
CA ASP A 677 15.73 -17.33 18.35
C ASP A 677 15.25 -15.91 18.09
N ILE A 678 14.54 -15.68 16.96
CA ILE A 678 13.99 -14.36 16.63
C ILE A 678 12.99 -13.90 17.70
N LEU A 679 12.07 -14.77 18.14
CA LEU A 679 11.09 -14.43 19.17
C LEU A 679 11.74 -14.12 20.51
N ARG A 680 12.84 -14.79 20.85
CA ARG A 680 13.64 -14.51 22.05
C ARG A 680 14.33 -13.15 21.95
N GLU A 681 15.01 -12.86 20.84
CA GLU A 681 15.65 -11.56 20.60
C GLU A 681 14.64 -10.39 20.69
N VAL A 682 13.45 -10.57 20.11
CA VAL A 682 12.37 -9.58 20.16
C VAL A 682 11.90 -9.34 21.59
N LYS A 683 11.70 -10.42 22.36
CA LYS A 683 11.31 -10.33 23.77
C LYS A 683 12.37 -9.60 24.61
N GLU A 684 13.64 -9.96 24.45
CA GLU A 684 14.76 -9.33 25.17
C GLU A 684 14.86 -7.83 24.86
N LYS A 685 14.65 -7.43 23.59
CA LYS A 685 14.59 -6.01 23.21
C LYS A 685 13.44 -5.27 23.86
N LYS A 686 12.25 -5.88 23.88
CA LYS A 686 11.07 -5.28 24.51
C LYS A 686 11.29 -5.06 26.01
N GLU A 687 11.82 -6.07 26.71
CA GLU A 687 12.16 -5.95 28.14
C GLU A 687 13.25 -4.89 28.40
N ALA A 688 14.19 -4.71 27.47
CA ALA A 688 15.22 -3.67 27.57
C ALA A 688 14.64 -2.25 27.34
N GLU A 689 13.70 -2.10 26.41
CA GLU A 689 12.99 -0.83 26.16
C GLU A 689 12.07 -0.47 27.32
N GLU A 690 11.33 -1.44 27.87
CA GLU A 690 10.48 -1.24 29.06
C GLU A 690 11.33 -0.81 30.27
N LYS A 691 12.47 -1.47 30.52
CA LYS A 691 13.41 -1.04 31.60
C LYS A 691 14.01 0.33 31.36
N LYS A 692 14.28 0.69 30.09
CA LYS A 692 14.76 2.02 29.73
C LYS A 692 13.68 3.07 29.96
N GLN A 693 12.43 2.76 29.63
CA GLN A 693 11.29 3.64 29.89
C GLN A 693 11.05 3.80 31.39
N GLU A 694 11.08 2.71 32.16
CA GLU A 694 10.96 2.73 33.63
C GLU A 694 12.11 3.53 34.28
N PHE A 695 13.32 3.41 33.76
CA PHE A 695 14.46 4.23 34.19
C PHE A 695 14.28 5.72 33.84
N LEU A 696 13.72 6.05 32.68
CA LEU A 696 13.42 7.42 32.29
C LEU A 696 12.29 8.01 33.14
N ASP A 697 11.23 7.24 33.41
CA ASP A 697 10.11 7.66 34.26
C ASP A 697 10.55 7.83 35.72
N PHE A 698 11.50 7.02 36.21
CA PHE A 698 12.11 7.18 37.54
C PHE A 698 13.10 8.35 37.62
N SER A 699 13.80 8.68 36.53
CA SER A 699 14.79 9.77 36.50
C SER A 699 14.19 11.16 36.33
N TRP A 700 12.96 11.23 35.81
CA TRP A 700 12.25 12.49 35.53
C TRP A 700 10.93 12.64 36.32
N GLY A 701 10.69 11.77 37.30
CA GLY A 701 9.54 11.82 38.23
C GLY A 701 9.79 12.64 39.48
#